data_AF-A0A1G4K7H9-F1
#
_entry.id   AF-A0A1G4K7H9-F1
#
_cell.length_a   1.000
_cell.length_b   1.000
_cell.length_c   1.000
_cell.angle_alpha   90.00
_cell.angle_beta   90.00
_cell.angle_gamma   90.00
#
_symmetry.space_group_name_H-M   'P 1'
#
loop_
_entity.id
_entity.type
_entity.pdbx_description
1 polymer ?
#
loop_
_entity_poly.entity_id
_entity_poly.type
_entity_poly.pdbx_seq_one_letter_code
_entity_poly.pdbx_strand_id
1 'polypeptide(L)'
;MADLQNNGRSLQDLPSEILINILSHLDEKDLYAVQMTCKSFLDIVNDEELWKNLFVAKIHTMLFPSFSRSWKYSVEYVKRNRGLNEWKHNRAVKTKYTVTAQNQYNQLEKMVFDYPRCACYSDGVIMLVQLHSKRRKDRLTYMPCTTPQGCSTMHFNINAAVFGRFDGRVFGKLLTNKSHLHPVTEFNAVHRSAVTAITTAALEDSAKDWCVSGCESGQVIWWCEMKMQKYMQVSDKPILKLALHKDLTVIMDSQQVFIVDQMNNLHKLDIPPKLQHSLTQLQHFQVDFGGRHLILGNLSELYVISIDPHKDFGFTRSISFQSHIENVFIDDVTSKRTQDSALAGGDGCFVGLTTSDNSVTIINVRAPGPALRIQTKLSFEDRVHAAQVNNLVVVCAFSGYLSIFDAADGTELRVVRKTEKIPQFLGVSHGRMIVGSGNVLHYLQYIDEDSKEKKSGSSQSTRSNKWNEVLNTQLDLYNEDENSRREEIDKNERLRKRFMGDLDDEEIQYQIALMESQASAARLHSTPASSDFPDQDEELLRAIEESRLICETPISPQEADEDMNITLAIQESQEEENRRLGRRPQRRNGPIGEVVTSFAPTFESRISEAPASPISSEMSTQQNFDEDLELALALSMQEQV
;
A
#
# COMPACT_ATOMS: atom_id res chain seq x y z
N MET A 1 -77.34 -20.86 2.08
CA MET A 1 -75.88 -20.98 1.88
C MET A 1 -75.27 -19.78 2.56
N ALA A 2 -74.59 -20.02 3.67
CA ALA A 2 -74.01 -18.96 4.49
C ALA A 2 -72.73 -18.46 3.81
N ASP A 3 -72.70 -17.17 3.52
CA ASP A 3 -71.48 -16.45 3.18
C ASP A 3 -70.53 -16.55 4.37
N LEU A 4 -69.51 -17.41 4.23
CA LEU A 4 -68.30 -17.34 5.02
C LEU A 4 -67.56 -16.05 4.61
N GLN A 5 -68.02 -14.91 5.13
CA GLN A 5 -67.19 -13.72 5.32
C GLN A 5 -66.11 -14.08 6.35
N ASN A 6 -65.12 -14.85 5.89
CA ASN A 6 -63.81 -14.84 6.50
C ASN A 6 -63.26 -13.43 6.20
N ASN A 7 -63.54 -12.48 7.10
CA ASN A 7 -62.73 -11.29 7.29
C ASN A 7 -61.35 -11.76 7.78
N GLY A 8 -60.61 -12.43 6.88
CA GLY A 8 -59.20 -12.66 7.06
C GLY A 8 -58.55 -11.29 6.98
N ARG A 9 -58.26 -10.72 8.15
CA ARG A 9 -57.42 -9.52 8.26
C ARG A 9 -56.18 -9.78 7.42
N SER A 10 -56.10 -9.10 6.28
CA SER A 10 -54.97 -9.27 5.39
C SER A 10 -53.76 -8.67 6.09
N LEU A 11 -52.58 -9.26 5.90
CA LEU A 11 -51.33 -8.68 6.42
C LEU A 11 -51.20 -7.21 5.95
N GLN A 12 -51.73 -6.90 4.76
CA GLN A 12 -51.75 -5.56 4.16
C GLN A 12 -52.60 -4.53 4.93
N ASP A 13 -53.51 -4.99 5.79
CA ASP A 13 -54.40 -4.10 6.56
C ASP A 13 -53.71 -3.58 7.84
N LEU A 14 -52.49 -4.06 8.15
CA LEU A 14 -51.71 -3.57 9.27
C LEU A 14 -51.09 -2.20 8.95
N PRO A 15 -50.91 -1.32 9.97
CA PRO A 15 -50.15 -0.09 9.81
C PRO A 15 -48.73 -0.35 9.29
N SER A 16 -48.22 0.58 8.48
CA SER A 16 -46.88 0.49 7.87
C SER A 16 -45.77 0.29 8.90
N GLU A 17 -45.90 0.90 10.08
CA GLU A 17 -44.92 0.78 11.17
C GLU A 17 -44.84 -0.66 11.70
N ILE A 18 -45.99 -1.33 11.82
CA ILE A 18 -46.07 -2.73 12.27
C ILE A 18 -45.50 -3.65 11.20
N LEU A 19 -45.81 -3.39 9.93
CA LEU A 19 -45.26 -4.13 8.79
C LEU A 19 -43.75 -3.97 8.71
N ILE A 20 -43.23 -2.75 8.85
CA ILE A 20 -41.79 -2.48 8.90
C ILE A 20 -41.13 -3.29 10.01
N ASN A 21 -41.71 -3.32 11.21
CA ASN A 21 -41.16 -4.09 12.32
C ASN A 21 -41.17 -5.61 12.04
N ILE A 22 -42.26 -6.16 11.52
CA ILE A 22 -42.37 -7.58 11.14
C ILE A 22 -41.33 -7.94 10.06
N LEU A 23 -41.27 -7.14 9.01
CA LEU A 23 -40.38 -7.37 7.86
C LEU A 23 -38.90 -7.16 8.22
N SER A 24 -38.58 -6.36 9.24
CA SER A 24 -37.19 -6.12 9.68
C SER A 24 -36.49 -7.38 10.21
N HIS A 25 -37.24 -8.43 10.53
CA HIS A 25 -36.71 -9.73 10.95
C HIS A 25 -36.41 -10.69 9.79
N LEU A 26 -36.78 -10.33 8.56
CA LEU A 26 -36.51 -11.12 7.37
C LEU A 26 -35.10 -10.89 6.84
N ASP A 27 -34.59 -11.86 6.09
CA ASP A 27 -33.33 -11.71 5.37
C ASP A 27 -33.55 -11.00 4.03
N GLU A 28 -32.48 -10.47 3.44
CA GLU A 28 -32.48 -9.75 2.16
C GLU A 28 -33.23 -10.50 1.05
N LYS A 29 -33.01 -11.82 0.95
CA LYS A 29 -33.64 -12.67 -0.06
C LYS A 29 -35.15 -12.74 0.10
N ASP A 30 -35.62 -12.78 1.35
CA ASP A 30 -37.04 -12.85 1.65
C ASP A 30 -37.71 -11.50 1.41
N LEU A 31 -37.02 -10.38 1.71
CA LEU A 31 -37.49 -9.04 1.35
C LEU A 31 -37.65 -8.89 -0.17
N TYR A 32 -36.72 -9.43 -0.96
CA TYR A 32 -36.83 -9.45 -2.42
C TYR A 32 -37.95 -10.37 -2.93
N ALA A 33 -38.37 -11.38 -2.17
CA ALA A 33 -39.57 -12.13 -2.50
C ALA A 33 -40.84 -11.34 -2.14
N VAL A 34 -40.86 -10.68 -0.97
CA VAL A 34 -41.97 -9.89 -0.45
C VAL A 34 -42.30 -8.71 -1.37
N GLN A 35 -41.29 -7.98 -1.87
CA GLN A 35 -41.50 -6.84 -2.79
C GLN A 35 -42.24 -7.25 -4.09
N MET A 36 -42.12 -8.52 -4.52
CA MET A 36 -42.71 -9.02 -5.76
C MET A 36 -44.19 -9.41 -5.60
N THR A 37 -44.71 -9.39 -4.38
CA THR A 37 -46.07 -9.86 -4.08
C THR A 37 -47.14 -8.79 -4.35
N CYS A 38 -46.92 -7.54 -3.93
CA CYS A 38 -47.85 -6.43 -4.15
C CYS A 38 -47.16 -5.06 -4.09
N LYS A 39 -47.83 -4.03 -4.61
CA LYS A 39 -47.31 -2.64 -4.63
C LYS A 39 -47.06 -2.07 -3.23
N SER A 40 -47.97 -2.32 -2.29
CA SER A 40 -47.82 -1.84 -0.91
C SER A 40 -46.55 -2.40 -0.26
N PHE A 41 -46.25 -3.69 -0.45
CA PHE A 41 -45.02 -4.27 0.08
C PHE A 41 -43.78 -3.83 -0.70
N LEU A 42 -43.88 -3.56 -2.00
CA LEU A 42 -42.80 -2.92 -2.75
C LEU A 42 -42.45 -1.55 -2.17
N ASP A 43 -43.45 -0.72 -1.85
CA ASP A 43 -43.24 0.60 -1.27
C ASP A 43 -42.59 0.51 0.13
N ILE A 44 -43.07 -0.43 0.96
CA ILE A 44 -42.51 -0.67 2.31
C ILE A 44 -41.08 -1.23 2.24
N VAL A 45 -40.79 -2.15 1.32
CA VAL A 45 -39.43 -2.72 1.17
C VAL A 45 -38.44 -1.68 0.66
N ASN A 46 -38.90 -0.68 -0.09
CA ASN A 46 -38.06 0.45 -0.53
C ASN A 46 -37.90 1.54 0.54
N ASP A 47 -38.57 1.42 1.69
CA ASP A 47 -38.45 2.36 2.80
C ASP A 47 -37.11 2.17 3.54
N GLU A 48 -36.35 3.25 3.72
CA GLU A 48 -35.05 3.20 4.42
C GLU A 48 -35.20 2.94 5.93
N GLU A 49 -36.36 3.21 6.55
CA GLU A 49 -36.61 2.86 7.95
C GLU A 49 -36.65 1.34 8.16
N LEU A 50 -37.15 0.58 7.19
CA LEU A 50 -37.09 -0.88 7.22
C LEU A 50 -35.65 -1.37 7.23
N TRP A 51 -34.84 -0.90 6.28
CA TRP A 51 -33.44 -1.31 6.17
C TRP A 51 -32.62 -0.90 7.40
N LYS A 52 -32.91 0.27 7.95
CA LYS A 52 -32.34 0.75 9.21
C LYS A 52 -32.68 -0.19 10.38
N ASN A 53 -33.95 -0.56 10.54
CA ASN A 53 -34.38 -1.48 11.60
C ASN A 53 -33.77 -2.88 11.42
N LEU A 54 -33.70 -3.36 10.19
CA LEU A 54 -33.03 -4.62 9.86
C LEU A 54 -31.54 -4.56 10.24
N PHE A 55 -30.87 -3.45 9.93
CA PHE A 55 -29.46 -3.24 10.30
C PHE A 55 -29.26 -3.33 11.82
N VAL A 56 -30.12 -2.69 12.61
CA VAL A 56 -30.08 -2.77 14.08
C VAL A 56 -30.35 -4.18 14.57
N ALA A 57 -31.34 -4.87 14.00
CA ALA A 57 -31.71 -6.21 14.41
C ALA A 57 -30.59 -7.23 14.17
N LYS A 58 -29.75 -7.02 13.14
CA LYS A 58 -28.64 -7.93 12.80
C LYS A 58 -27.32 -7.53 13.46
N ILE A 59 -26.94 -6.26 13.38
CA ILE A 59 -25.61 -5.77 13.75
C ILE A 59 -25.62 -5.13 15.15
N HIS A 60 -26.79 -4.97 15.78
CA HIS A 60 -26.97 -4.44 17.14
C HIS A 60 -26.44 -3.01 17.35
N THR A 61 -26.15 -2.28 16.26
CA THR A 61 -25.74 -0.88 16.31
C THR A 61 -26.24 -0.10 15.11
N MET A 62 -26.48 1.19 15.37
CA MET A 62 -26.82 2.22 14.39
C MET A 62 -25.60 2.99 13.89
N LEU A 63 -24.43 2.72 14.47
CA LEU A 63 -23.22 3.53 14.32
C LEU A 63 -22.07 2.63 13.90
N PHE A 64 -21.60 2.81 12.68
CA PHE A 64 -20.58 1.98 12.07
C PHE A 64 -19.79 2.75 11.00
N PRO A 65 -18.54 2.36 10.72
CA PRO A 65 -17.78 2.86 9.58
C PRO A 65 -18.49 2.52 8.27
N SER A 66 -18.75 3.51 7.42
CA SER A 66 -19.45 3.25 6.16
C SER A 66 -18.55 2.47 5.20
N PHE A 67 -19.07 1.38 4.65
CA PHE A 67 -18.41 0.58 3.64
C PHE A 67 -18.80 1.03 2.22
N SER A 68 -20.09 1.27 1.98
CA SER A 68 -20.61 1.67 0.66
C SER A 68 -20.44 3.15 0.35
N ARG A 69 -20.27 3.98 1.39
CA ARG A 69 -20.33 5.44 1.34
C ARG A 69 -21.66 5.97 0.81
N SER A 70 -22.73 5.24 1.05
CA SER A 70 -24.10 5.65 0.74
C SER A 70 -24.79 6.21 1.98
N TRP A 71 -25.65 7.19 1.77
CA TRP A 71 -26.61 7.69 2.75
C TRP A 71 -27.78 6.71 2.98
N LYS A 72 -28.02 5.79 2.03
CA LYS A 72 -29.06 4.76 2.11
C LYS A 72 -28.59 3.52 2.86
N TYR A 73 -29.36 3.09 3.86
CA TYR A 73 -29.12 1.85 4.62
C TYR A 73 -29.28 0.61 3.75
N SER A 74 -30.22 0.63 2.80
CA SER A 74 -30.43 -0.46 1.82
C SER A 74 -29.15 -0.78 1.05
N VAL A 75 -28.53 0.23 0.44
CA VAL A 75 -27.29 0.11 -0.34
C VAL A 75 -26.10 -0.30 0.54
N GLU A 76 -26.00 0.27 1.75
CA GLU A 76 -24.95 -0.07 2.70
C GLU A 76 -25.03 -1.53 3.14
N TYR A 77 -26.22 -2.00 3.50
CA TYR A 77 -26.46 -3.37 3.96
C TYR A 77 -26.08 -4.39 2.88
N VAL A 78 -26.58 -4.22 1.66
CA VAL A 78 -26.29 -5.12 0.53
C VAL A 78 -24.80 -5.15 0.21
N LYS A 79 -24.15 -3.99 0.10
CA LYS A 79 -22.70 -3.93 -0.18
C LYS A 79 -21.86 -4.51 0.96
N ARG A 80 -22.20 -4.24 2.22
CA ARG A 80 -21.52 -4.81 3.39
C ARG A 80 -21.62 -6.34 3.38
N ASN A 81 -22.82 -6.88 3.20
CA ASN A 81 -23.03 -8.32 3.12
C ASN A 81 -22.28 -8.95 1.94
N ARG A 82 -22.26 -8.29 0.78
CA ARG A 82 -21.42 -8.73 -0.34
C ARG A 82 -19.95 -8.78 0.06
N GLY A 83 -19.42 -7.71 0.65
CA GLY A 83 -18.02 -7.65 1.11
C GLY A 83 -17.70 -8.72 2.16
N LEU A 84 -18.60 -8.98 3.12
CA LEU A 84 -18.42 -10.05 4.11
C LEU A 84 -18.44 -11.45 3.46
N ASN A 85 -19.33 -11.65 2.49
CA ASN A 85 -19.39 -12.89 1.72
C ASN A 85 -18.12 -13.12 0.89
N GLU A 86 -17.50 -12.06 0.37
CA GLU A 86 -16.22 -12.16 -0.33
C GLU A 86 -15.13 -12.72 0.59
N TRP A 87 -15.04 -12.28 1.84
CA TRP A 87 -14.11 -12.85 2.82
C TRP A 87 -14.43 -14.32 3.16
N LYS A 88 -15.73 -14.61 3.34
CA LYS A 88 -16.24 -15.92 3.77
C LYS A 88 -16.06 -16.99 2.70
N HIS A 89 -16.46 -16.71 1.46
CA HIS A 89 -16.65 -17.71 0.41
C HIS A 89 -15.61 -17.64 -0.71
N ASN A 90 -15.01 -16.47 -1.00
CA ASN A 90 -14.13 -16.37 -2.16
C ASN A 90 -12.89 -17.22 -2.03
N ARG A 91 -12.37 -17.71 -3.15
CA ARG A 91 -11.12 -18.47 -3.15
C ARG A 91 -9.95 -17.52 -2.87
N ALA A 92 -9.18 -17.84 -1.82
CA ALA A 92 -7.93 -17.15 -1.54
C ALA A 92 -6.79 -17.72 -2.38
N VAL A 93 -6.04 -16.84 -3.05
CA VAL A 93 -4.77 -17.16 -3.71
C VAL A 93 -3.64 -16.73 -2.79
N LYS A 94 -2.84 -17.70 -2.33
CA LYS A 94 -1.67 -17.48 -1.49
C LYS A 94 -0.42 -17.34 -2.36
N THR A 95 0.22 -16.18 -2.30
CA THR A 95 1.52 -15.91 -2.94
C THR A 95 2.57 -15.74 -1.86
N LYS A 96 3.65 -16.51 -1.94
CA LYS A 96 4.81 -16.40 -1.05
C LYS A 96 5.85 -15.49 -1.68
N TYR A 97 6.28 -14.48 -0.94
CA TYR A 97 7.44 -13.65 -1.24
C TYR A 97 8.51 -13.97 -0.20
N THR A 98 9.69 -14.38 -0.66
CA THR A 98 10.86 -14.49 0.20
C THR A 98 11.71 -13.26 -0.05
N VAL A 99 11.93 -12.50 1.01
CA VAL A 99 12.63 -11.22 0.98
C VAL A 99 14.04 -11.47 1.51
N THR A 100 15.02 -11.56 0.61
CA THR A 100 16.41 -11.87 0.99
C THR A 100 17.07 -10.58 1.50
N ALA A 101 17.30 -10.48 2.80
CA ALA A 101 18.26 -9.51 3.33
C ALA A 101 19.68 -9.95 2.91
N GLN A 102 20.56 -8.99 2.63
CA GLN A 102 21.95 -9.28 2.19
C GLN A 102 22.72 -10.12 3.23
N ASN A 103 22.33 -10.04 4.52
CA ASN A 103 22.83 -10.88 5.59
C ASN A 103 21.77 -11.89 6.05
N GLN A 104 22.16 -13.16 6.19
CA GLN A 104 21.26 -14.25 6.61
C GLN A 104 20.69 -14.07 8.03
N TYR A 105 21.29 -13.19 8.84
CA TYR A 105 20.87 -12.88 10.21
C TYR A 105 19.91 -11.70 10.31
N ASN A 106 19.72 -10.93 9.24
CA ASN A 106 18.87 -9.75 9.28
C ASN A 106 17.41 -10.17 9.03
N GLN A 107 16.57 -9.94 10.04
CA GLN A 107 15.13 -10.10 9.96
C GLN A 107 14.49 -8.78 9.54
N LEU A 108 13.32 -8.83 8.90
CA LEU A 108 12.52 -7.63 8.64
C LEU A 108 12.23 -6.90 9.95
N GLU A 109 12.51 -5.60 9.99
CA GLU A 109 12.27 -4.75 11.16
C GLU A 109 10.91 -4.05 11.05
N LYS A 110 10.55 -3.59 9.84
CA LYS A 110 9.30 -2.89 9.58
C LYS A 110 8.67 -3.33 8.26
N MET A 111 7.35 -3.40 8.25
CA MET A 111 6.52 -3.66 7.08
C MET A 111 5.40 -2.63 7.01
N VAL A 112 5.24 -1.99 5.85
CA VAL A 112 4.12 -1.10 5.54
C VAL A 112 3.37 -1.68 4.36
N PHE A 113 2.10 -2.02 4.57
CA PHE A 113 1.24 -2.58 3.55
C PHE A 113 0.27 -1.50 3.06
N ASP A 114 0.42 -1.10 1.80
CA ASP A 114 -0.46 -0.14 1.15
C ASP A 114 -0.70 -0.59 -0.29
N TYR A 115 -1.78 -1.32 -0.50
CA TYR A 115 -2.05 -1.98 -1.77
C TYR A 115 -2.07 -0.96 -2.93
N PRO A 116 -1.32 -1.19 -4.02
CA PRO A 116 -0.77 -2.48 -4.43
C PRO A 116 0.71 -2.71 -4.10
N ARG A 117 1.29 -1.90 -3.23
CA ARG A 117 2.69 -1.97 -2.81
C ARG A 117 2.79 -2.54 -1.39
N CYS A 118 3.92 -3.16 -1.09
CA CYS A 118 4.33 -3.44 0.28
C CYS A 118 5.78 -2.99 0.41
N ALA A 119 6.08 -2.14 1.38
CA ALA A 119 7.42 -1.68 1.67
C ALA A 119 7.94 -2.37 2.92
N CYS A 120 9.12 -2.97 2.83
CA CYS A 120 9.78 -3.63 3.93
C CYS A 120 11.13 -2.97 4.18
N TYR A 121 11.52 -2.86 5.44
CA TYR A 121 12.80 -2.32 5.84
C TYR A 121 13.56 -3.35 6.68
N SER A 122 14.82 -3.57 6.33
CA SER A 122 15.75 -4.46 7.03
C SER A 122 17.14 -3.86 6.94
N ASP A 123 17.73 -3.48 8.07
CA ASP A 123 19.14 -3.09 8.23
C ASP A 123 19.75 -2.37 7.01
N GLY A 124 19.27 -1.15 6.75
CA GLY A 124 19.83 -0.32 5.68
C GLY A 124 19.37 -0.67 4.26
N VAL A 125 18.43 -1.59 4.07
CA VAL A 125 17.85 -1.92 2.76
C VAL A 125 16.33 -1.80 2.81
N ILE A 126 15.78 -1.04 1.86
CA ILE A 126 14.34 -0.96 1.61
C ILE A 126 13.98 -1.89 0.47
N MET A 127 12.93 -2.68 0.66
CA MET A 127 12.45 -3.65 -0.30
C MET A 127 11.01 -3.32 -0.63
N LEU A 128 10.76 -2.92 -1.88
CA LEU A 128 9.43 -2.68 -2.39
C LEU A 128 8.94 -3.92 -3.12
N VAL A 129 7.81 -4.45 -2.66
CA VAL A 129 7.10 -5.57 -3.27
C VAL A 129 5.91 -5.04 -4.05
N GLN A 130 5.88 -5.23 -5.37
CA GLN A 130 4.70 -4.98 -6.20
C GLN A 130 3.80 -6.21 -6.19
N LEU A 131 2.64 -6.11 -5.53
CA LEU A 131 1.76 -7.25 -5.29
C LEU A 131 0.88 -7.58 -6.51
N HIS A 132 0.61 -6.60 -7.38
CA HIS A 132 -0.19 -6.80 -8.59
C HIS A 132 0.62 -7.37 -9.77
N SER A 133 1.96 -7.27 -9.74
CA SER A 133 2.79 -7.61 -10.90
C SER A 133 2.81 -9.12 -11.15
N LYS A 134 2.36 -9.57 -12.33
CA LYS A 134 2.38 -11.00 -12.73
C LYS A 134 3.79 -11.47 -13.13
N ARG A 135 4.69 -10.56 -13.55
CA ARG A 135 6.04 -10.89 -14.00
C ARG A 135 6.99 -11.05 -12.80
N ARG A 136 7.72 -12.17 -12.71
CA ARG A 136 8.61 -12.45 -11.57
C ARG A 136 9.75 -11.45 -11.39
N LYS A 137 10.28 -10.88 -12.49
CA LYS A 137 11.44 -9.97 -12.45
C LYS A 137 11.12 -8.58 -11.89
N ASP A 138 9.89 -8.08 -12.05
CA ASP A 138 9.52 -6.71 -11.65
C ASP A 138 8.81 -6.65 -10.28
N ARG A 139 8.76 -7.78 -9.55
CA ARG A 139 8.01 -7.87 -8.29
C ARG A 139 8.73 -7.29 -7.08
N LEU A 140 10.06 -7.26 -7.11
CA LEU A 140 10.88 -6.88 -5.98
C LEU A 140 11.91 -5.84 -6.42
N THR A 141 11.88 -4.68 -5.78
CA THR A 141 12.90 -3.65 -5.96
C THR A 141 13.66 -3.48 -4.66
N TYR A 142 14.98 -3.64 -4.73
CA TYR A 142 15.88 -3.40 -3.61
C TYR A 142 16.45 -2.00 -3.74
N MET A 143 16.36 -1.24 -2.65
CA MET A 143 16.82 0.14 -2.58
C MET A 143 17.77 0.27 -1.40
N PRO A 144 19.06 0.60 -1.63
CA PRO A 144 19.97 0.86 -0.54
C PRO A 144 19.50 2.11 0.23
N CYS A 145 19.40 2.01 1.53
CA CYS A 145 18.96 3.07 2.43
C CYS A 145 19.69 2.93 3.76
N THR A 146 21.02 3.05 3.70
CA THR A 146 21.89 2.94 4.87
C THR A 146 21.45 3.92 5.94
N THR A 147 21.20 3.42 7.14
CA THR A 147 20.84 4.26 8.29
C THR A 147 22.01 5.19 8.59
N PRO A 148 21.80 6.51 8.61
CA PRO A 148 22.85 7.45 8.98
C PRO A 148 23.41 7.12 10.36
N GLN A 149 24.73 7.21 10.53
CA GLN A 149 25.36 7.06 11.85
C GLN A 149 24.79 8.09 12.82
N GLY A 150 24.46 7.67 14.04
CA GLY A 150 23.86 8.56 15.02
C GLY A 150 22.37 8.83 14.83
N CYS A 151 21.66 7.93 14.15
CA CYS A 151 20.21 7.97 14.04
C CYS A 151 19.56 7.88 15.43
N SER A 152 18.79 8.89 15.81
CA SER A 152 18.02 8.95 17.05
C SER A 152 16.57 8.49 16.85
N THR A 153 16.00 8.74 15.66
CA THR A 153 14.62 8.38 15.35
C THR A 153 14.45 8.14 13.86
N MET A 154 13.50 7.29 13.47
CA MET A 154 13.19 7.02 12.06
C MET A 154 11.70 6.83 11.84
N HIS A 155 11.22 7.31 10.69
CA HIS A 155 9.89 7.02 10.20
C HIS A 155 9.97 6.43 8.79
N PHE A 156 9.20 5.37 8.57
CA PHE A 156 9.20 4.60 7.33
C PHE A 156 7.77 4.45 6.84
N ASN A 157 7.55 4.82 5.58
CA ASN A 157 6.27 4.73 4.90
C ASN A 157 6.50 4.24 3.45
N ILE A 158 5.43 3.93 2.72
CA ILE A 158 5.46 3.43 1.34
C ILE A 158 6.17 4.39 0.36
N ASN A 159 6.11 5.69 0.63
CA ASN A 159 6.67 6.74 -0.22
C ASN A 159 8.01 7.30 0.26
N ALA A 160 8.40 7.13 1.52
CA ALA A 160 9.61 7.76 2.05
C ALA A 160 10.15 7.04 3.28
N ALA A 161 11.48 7.08 3.43
CA ALA A 161 12.18 6.76 4.66
C ALA A 161 12.91 8.02 5.13
N VAL A 162 12.69 8.43 6.39
CA VAL A 162 13.29 9.64 6.94
C VAL A 162 13.87 9.35 8.33
N PHE A 163 15.04 9.91 8.58
CA PHE A 163 15.88 9.68 9.74
C PHE A 163 16.20 11.01 10.43
N GLY A 164 16.03 11.07 11.74
CA GLY A 164 16.53 12.14 12.58
C GLY A 164 17.80 11.70 13.28
N ARG A 165 18.75 12.61 13.47
CA ARG A 165 20.01 12.36 14.19
C ARG A 165 20.10 13.13 15.50
N PHE A 166 21.02 12.70 16.37
CA PHE A 166 21.32 13.36 17.64
C PHE A 166 21.93 14.77 17.47
N ASP A 167 22.50 15.09 16.30
CA ASP A 167 23.09 16.39 15.99
C ASP A 167 22.08 17.40 15.42
N GLY A 168 20.80 17.02 15.38
CA GLY A 168 19.71 17.86 14.87
C GLY A 168 19.50 17.78 13.35
N ARG A 169 20.34 17.05 12.61
CA ARG A 169 20.18 16.89 11.17
C ARG A 169 19.08 15.88 10.84
N VAL A 170 18.44 16.09 9.70
CA VAL A 170 17.40 15.21 9.15
C VAL A 170 17.86 14.72 7.78
N PHE A 171 17.76 13.41 7.58
CA PHE A 171 18.12 12.73 6.35
C PHE A 171 16.90 12.00 5.81
N GLY A 172 16.76 11.88 4.50
CA GLY A 172 15.67 11.10 3.94
C GLY A 172 15.92 10.60 2.54
N LYS A 173 15.08 9.64 2.17
CA LYS A 173 15.05 9.04 0.85
C LYS A 173 13.60 8.90 0.41
N LEU A 174 13.25 9.59 -0.68
CA LEU A 174 11.95 9.46 -1.33
C LEU A 174 11.95 8.20 -2.19
N LEU A 175 10.93 7.36 -2.03
CA LEU A 175 10.78 6.04 -2.63
C LEU A 175 9.94 6.15 -3.91
N THR A 176 10.50 6.80 -4.92
CA THR A 176 9.97 6.86 -6.29
C THR A 176 10.50 5.70 -7.13
N ASN A 177 9.98 5.50 -8.35
CA ASN A 177 10.44 4.43 -9.26
C ASN A 177 11.94 4.52 -9.60
N LYS A 178 12.55 5.71 -9.51
CA LYS A 178 13.99 5.96 -9.77
C LYS A 178 14.84 6.04 -8.50
N SER A 179 14.25 5.82 -7.32
CA SER A 179 14.91 6.00 -6.01
C SER A 179 16.07 5.03 -5.73
N HIS A 180 16.20 3.93 -6.47
CA HIS A 180 17.36 3.06 -6.38
C HIS A 180 18.67 3.77 -6.78
N LEU A 181 18.60 4.84 -7.58
CA LEU A 181 19.75 5.59 -8.08
C LEU A 181 20.22 6.70 -7.13
N HIS A 182 19.37 7.13 -6.20
CA HIS A 182 19.69 8.26 -5.33
C HIS A 182 20.03 7.80 -3.91
N PRO A 183 21.15 8.26 -3.33
CA PRO A 183 21.48 7.96 -1.95
C PRO A 183 20.52 8.67 -0.98
N VAL A 184 20.64 8.35 0.30
CA VAL A 184 19.98 9.12 1.37
C VAL A 184 20.59 10.53 1.39
N THR A 185 19.74 11.55 1.36
CA THR A 185 20.17 12.95 1.28
C THR A 185 19.79 13.74 2.53
N GLU A 186 20.65 14.69 2.91
CA GLU A 186 20.40 15.61 4.02
C GLU A 186 19.36 16.67 3.64
N PHE A 187 18.49 17.03 4.58
CA PHE A 187 17.51 18.08 4.39
C PHE A 187 18.17 19.45 4.55
N ASN A 188 17.60 20.48 3.93
CA ASN A 188 18.27 21.79 3.81
C ASN A 188 18.29 22.65 5.10
N ALA A 189 17.92 22.12 6.25
CA ALA A 189 17.97 22.80 7.53
C ALA A 189 18.25 21.82 8.68
N VAL A 190 18.56 22.37 9.85
CA VAL A 190 19.01 21.61 11.03
C VAL A 190 18.25 22.08 12.26
N HIS A 191 17.89 21.15 13.14
CA HIS A 191 17.34 21.45 14.46
C HIS A 191 18.42 21.96 15.41
N ARG A 192 18.01 22.72 16.44
CA ARG A 192 18.93 23.21 17.48
C ARG A 192 19.49 22.13 18.40
N SER A 193 18.82 20.97 18.46
CA SER A 193 19.10 19.86 19.36
C SER A 193 18.75 18.53 18.69
N ALA A 194 18.98 17.42 19.38
CA ALA A 194 18.71 16.07 18.89
C ALA A 194 17.27 15.92 18.38
N VAL A 195 17.10 15.31 17.21
CA VAL A 195 15.77 15.02 16.65
C VAL A 195 15.17 13.84 17.42
N THR A 196 14.06 14.05 18.11
CA THR A 196 13.45 13.04 19.00
C THR A 196 12.23 12.36 18.36
N ALA A 197 11.51 13.07 17.50
CA ALA A 197 10.34 12.54 16.81
C ALA A 197 10.35 12.93 15.33
N ILE A 198 9.88 12.03 14.47
CA ILE A 198 9.71 12.29 13.05
C ILE A 198 8.52 11.50 12.50
N THR A 199 7.78 12.10 11.58
CA THR A 199 6.65 11.46 10.91
C THR A 199 6.56 11.93 9.46
N THR A 200 6.09 11.06 8.58
CA THR A 200 5.82 11.41 7.18
C THR A 200 4.35 11.17 6.86
N ALA A 201 3.75 12.08 6.08
CA ALA A 201 2.43 11.87 5.52
C ALA A 201 2.59 11.40 4.08
N ALA A 202 2.24 10.14 3.79
CA ALA A 202 1.89 9.75 2.43
C ALA A 202 0.47 10.25 2.19
N LEU A 203 0.33 11.41 1.57
CA LEU A 203 -0.97 11.92 1.14
C LEU A 203 -1.33 11.25 -0.18
N GLU A 204 -2.33 10.38 -0.19
CA GLU A 204 -2.87 9.75 -1.41
C GLU A 204 -3.27 10.80 -2.47
N ASP A 205 -3.66 12.00 -2.03
CA ASP A 205 -4.13 13.10 -2.88
C ASP A 205 -3.04 14.14 -3.24
N SER A 206 -1.81 14.03 -2.71
CA SER A 206 -0.75 15.00 -2.95
C SER A 206 0.45 14.36 -3.63
N ALA A 207 0.89 14.96 -4.75
CA ALA A 207 2.15 14.58 -5.40
C ALA A 207 3.39 14.89 -4.54
N LYS A 208 3.23 15.65 -3.45
CA LYS A 208 4.33 16.14 -2.61
C LYS A 208 4.42 15.33 -1.32
N ASP A 209 5.62 14.86 -1.02
CA ASP A 209 5.92 14.17 0.23
C ASP A 209 6.19 15.17 1.36
N TRP A 210 5.33 15.14 2.36
CA TRP A 210 5.43 15.97 3.56
C TRP A 210 6.04 15.18 4.73
N CYS A 211 6.94 15.84 5.44
CA CYS A 211 7.58 15.33 6.64
C CYS A 211 7.52 16.38 7.73
N VAL A 212 7.39 15.94 8.98
CA VAL A 212 7.53 16.79 10.15
C VAL A 212 8.50 16.14 11.11
N SER A 213 9.45 16.93 11.62
CA SER A 213 10.37 16.48 12.66
C SER A 213 10.36 17.43 13.85
N GLY A 214 10.58 16.87 15.02
CA GLY A 214 10.61 17.56 16.30
C GLY A 214 11.86 17.19 17.09
N CYS A 215 12.36 18.13 17.89
CA CYS A 215 13.60 17.95 18.64
C CYS A 215 13.42 18.01 20.17
N GLU A 216 14.52 17.75 20.87
CA GLU A 216 14.58 17.75 22.33
C GLU A 216 14.28 19.13 22.95
N SER A 217 14.62 20.21 22.24
CA SER A 217 14.34 21.58 22.67
C SER A 217 12.92 22.06 22.30
N GLY A 218 12.04 21.20 21.81
CA GLY A 218 10.65 21.54 21.49
C GLY A 218 10.43 22.35 20.20
N GLN A 219 11.44 22.37 19.32
CA GLN A 219 11.33 22.93 17.97
C GLN A 219 10.70 21.89 17.04
N VAL A 220 9.85 22.34 16.13
CA VAL A 220 9.24 21.53 15.07
C VAL A 220 9.49 22.17 13.72
N ILE A 221 9.84 21.35 12.73
CA ILE A 221 10.11 21.77 11.35
C ILE A 221 9.25 20.94 10.39
N TRP A 222 8.56 21.62 9.48
CA TRP A 222 7.81 21.04 8.37
C TRP A 222 8.66 21.08 7.10
N TRP A 223 8.70 19.94 6.41
CA TRP A 223 9.48 19.73 5.21
C TRP A 223 8.56 19.27 4.09
N CYS A 224 8.81 19.77 2.88
CA CYS A 224 8.20 19.29 1.65
C CYS A 224 9.33 18.94 0.69
N GLU A 225 9.38 17.69 0.22
CA GLU A 225 10.43 17.21 -0.70
C GLU A 225 11.85 17.56 -0.20
N MET A 226 12.10 17.37 1.11
CA MET A 226 13.38 17.67 1.80
C MET A 226 13.72 19.16 1.97
N LYS A 227 12.88 20.07 1.47
CA LYS A 227 13.02 21.51 1.69
C LYS A 227 12.19 21.96 2.89
N MET A 228 12.82 22.68 3.80
CA MET A 228 12.16 23.34 4.92
C MET A 228 11.11 24.32 4.38
N GLN A 229 9.87 24.12 4.79
CA GLN A 229 8.77 25.02 4.49
C GLN A 229 8.53 25.97 5.65
N LYS A 230 8.55 25.43 6.86
CA LYS A 230 8.28 26.21 8.07
C LYS A 230 8.98 25.62 9.28
N TYR A 231 9.31 26.48 10.24
CA TYR A 231 9.74 26.09 11.58
C TYR A 231 8.88 26.80 12.63
N MET A 232 8.73 26.18 13.79
CA MET A 232 8.02 26.74 14.94
C MET A 232 8.64 26.24 16.24
N GLN A 233 8.78 27.11 17.22
CA GLN A 233 9.09 26.73 18.60
C GLN A 233 7.76 26.49 19.32
N VAL A 234 7.46 25.23 19.63
CA VAL A 234 6.16 24.83 20.19
C VAL A 234 6.19 24.81 21.72
N SER A 235 7.26 24.27 22.29
CA SER A 235 7.52 24.26 23.73
C SER A 235 9.03 24.25 24.00
N ASP A 236 9.43 24.29 25.27
CA ASP A 236 10.84 24.15 25.69
C ASP A 236 11.13 22.74 26.22
N LYS A 237 10.36 21.75 25.77
CA LYS A 237 10.39 20.36 26.24
C LYS A 237 10.59 19.40 25.06
N PRO A 238 11.09 18.18 25.32
CA PRO A 238 11.30 17.20 24.25
C PRO A 238 9.99 16.80 23.60
N ILE A 239 9.97 16.86 22.27
CA ILE A 239 8.86 16.32 21.47
C ILE A 239 8.96 14.79 21.47
N LEU A 240 7.94 14.11 21.99
CA LEU A 240 7.92 12.66 22.14
C LEU A 240 7.29 11.95 20.94
N LYS A 241 6.16 12.49 20.43
CA LYS A 241 5.40 11.90 19.32
C LYS A 241 4.89 13.00 18.38
N LEU A 242 4.78 12.64 17.11
CA LEU A 242 4.26 13.48 16.05
C LEU A 242 3.33 12.66 15.17
N ALA A 243 2.25 13.27 14.70
CA ALA A 243 1.45 12.76 13.59
C ALA A 243 1.10 13.91 12.65
N LEU A 244 1.10 13.62 11.35
CA LEU A 244 0.82 14.59 10.29
C LEU A 244 -0.16 13.98 9.29
N HIS A 245 -1.20 14.73 8.95
CA HIS A 245 -2.03 14.43 7.79
C HIS A 245 -2.70 15.71 7.27
N LYS A 246 -2.54 15.99 5.98
CA LYS A 246 -3.02 17.23 5.36
C LYS A 246 -2.50 18.44 6.14
N ASP A 247 -3.40 19.32 6.57
CA ASP A 247 -3.06 20.57 7.22
C ASP A 247 -2.94 20.45 8.75
N LEU A 248 -3.28 19.28 9.31
CA LEU A 248 -3.29 19.05 10.75
C LEU A 248 -2.04 18.32 11.20
N THR A 249 -1.33 18.91 12.16
CA THR A 249 -0.19 18.29 12.84
C THR A 249 -0.49 18.14 14.32
N VAL A 250 -0.38 16.91 14.84
CA VAL A 250 -0.51 16.62 16.27
C VAL A 250 0.89 16.44 16.84
N ILE A 251 1.19 17.19 17.89
CA ILE A 251 2.51 17.23 18.53
C ILE A 251 2.31 16.92 20.00
N MET A 252 3.05 15.94 20.51
CA MET A 252 3.04 15.61 21.93
C MET A 252 4.42 15.83 22.51
N ASP A 253 4.53 16.71 23.49
CA ASP A 253 5.73 16.86 24.31
C ASP A 253 5.60 16.06 25.62
N SER A 254 6.57 16.22 26.53
CA SER A 254 6.55 15.52 27.83
C SER A 254 5.42 15.92 28.80
N GLN A 255 4.66 16.99 28.55
CA GLN A 255 3.63 17.51 29.46
C GLN A 255 2.29 17.87 28.81
N GLN A 256 2.28 18.22 27.53
CA GLN A 256 1.13 18.75 26.81
C GLN A 256 1.07 18.21 25.38
N VAL A 257 -0.13 18.30 24.80
CA VAL A 257 -0.38 18.02 23.40
C VAL A 257 -0.74 19.33 22.72
N PHE A 258 -0.14 19.55 21.56
CA PHE A 258 -0.36 20.72 20.72
C PHE A 258 -0.93 20.26 19.38
N ILE A 259 -1.91 21.00 18.91
CA ILE A 259 -2.53 20.80 17.60
C ILE A 259 -2.17 22.01 16.76
N VAL A 260 -1.46 21.80 15.67
CA VAL A 260 -1.10 22.84 14.72
C VAL A 260 -1.95 22.69 13.47
N ASP A 261 -2.78 23.68 13.19
CA ASP A 261 -3.59 23.75 11.97
C ASP A 261 -2.94 24.68 10.94
N GLN A 262 -2.90 24.23 9.68
CA GLN A 262 -2.28 24.91 8.54
C GLN A 262 -0.85 25.40 8.81
N MET A 263 -0.10 24.67 9.64
CA MET A 263 1.26 25.03 10.10
C MET A 263 1.35 26.39 10.85
N ASN A 264 0.23 27.08 11.09
CA ASN A 264 0.19 28.46 11.59
C ASN A 264 -0.47 28.54 12.97
N ASN A 265 -1.60 27.88 13.13
CA ASN A 265 -2.46 28.05 14.29
C ASN A 265 -2.11 27.00 15.34
N LEU A 266 -1.48 27.43 16.43
CA LEU A 266 -1.12 26.56 17.55
C LEU A 266 -2.24 26.54 18.59
N HIS A 267 -2.84 25.37 18.79
CA HIS A 267 -3.83 25.12 19.85
C HIS A 267 -3.23 24.21 20.92
N LYS A 268 -3.38 24.57 22.19
CA LYS A 268 -2.93 23.76 23.32
C LYS A 268 -4.09 22.93 23.84
N LEU A 269 -3.91 21.61 23.88
CA LEU A 269 -4.93 20.69 24.36
C LEU A 269 -4.78 20.48 25.86
N ASP A 270 -5.83 20.78 26.62
CA ASP A 270 -5.87 20.50 28.05
C ASP A 270 -6.13 19.01 28.29
N ILE A 271 -5.06 18.27 28.57
CA ILE A 271 -5.13 16.84 28.83
C ILE A 271 -5.60 16.61 30.27
N PRO A 272 -6.42 15.58 30.55
CA PRO A 272 -6.81 15.23 31.91
C PRO A 272 -5.61 15.11 32.86
N PRO A 273 -5.71 15.59 34.12
CA PRO A 273 -4.57 15.64 35.05
C PRO A 273 -3.96 14.26 35.36
N LYS A 274 -4.75 13.19 35.28
CA LYS A 274 -4.26 11.80 35.41
C LYS A 274 -3.25 11.42 34.32
N LEU A 275 -3.46 11.93 33.11
CA LEU A 275 -2.60 11.68 31.95
C LEU A 275 -1.37 12.58 31.93
N GLN A 276 -1.45 13.81 32.45
CA GLN A 276 -0.33 14.77 32.43
C GLN A 276 0.95 14.21 33.08
N HIS A 277 0.83 13.48 34.19
CA HIS A 277 1.96 12.84 34.86
C HIS A 277 2.45 11.56 34.14
N SER A 278 1.65 11.04 33.22
CA SER A 278 1.83 9.72 32.59
C SER A 278 2.17 9.81 31.10
N LEU A 279 2.34 11.00 30.53
CA LEU A 279 2.58 11.16 29.07
C LEU A 279 3.87 10.49 28.61
N THR A 280 4.90 10.48 29.45
CA THR A 280 6.15 9.75 29.19
C THR A 280 5.98 8.23 29.24
N GLN A 281 4.90 7.74 29.88
CA GLN A 281 4.57 6.32 30.01
C GLN A 281 3.53 5.86 28.97
N LEU A 282 3.04 6.76 28.12
CA LEU A 282 2.10 6.39 27.06
C LEU A 282 2.77 5.50 26.03
N GLN A 283 2.24 4.29 25.87
CA GLN A 283 2.74 3.32 24.91
C GLN A 283 2.06 3.48 23.55
N HIS A 284 0.79 3.91 23.56
CA HIS A 284 -0.04 3.97 22.36
C HIS A 284 -0.42 5.42 22.04
N PHE A 285 -0.14 5.80 20.80
CA PHE A 285 -0.43 7.11 20.23
C PHE A 285 -0.95 6.89 18.81
N GLN A 286 -2.24 7.11 18.61
CA GLN A 286 -2.91 6.98 17.30
C GLN A 286 -3.80 8.20 17.07
N VAL A 287 -3.98 8.57 15.80
CA VAL A 287 -4.80 9.74 15.44
C VAL A 287 -5.80 9.37 14.36
N ASP A 288 -7.07 9.65 14.63
CA ASP A 288 -8.14 9.68 13.65
C ASP A 288 -8.26 11.11 13.11
N PHE A 289 -7.55 11.40 12.01
CA PHE A 289 -7.59 12.69 11.34
C PHE A 289 -8.96 12.99 10.72
N GLY A 290 -9.66 11.94 10.30
CA GLY A 290 -10.96 12.05 9.65
C GLY A 290 -12.08 12.48 10.60
N GLY A 291 -12.07 11.95 11.82
CA GLY A 291 -12.97 12.34 12.91
C GLY A 291 -12.38 13.41 13.84
N ARG A 292 -11.13 13.83 13.61
CA ARG A 292 -10.36 14.76 14.47
C ARG A 292 -10.33 14.28 15.92
N HIS A 293 -9.90 13.05 16.14
CA HIS A 293 -9.73 12.46 17.47
C HIS A 293 -8.30 11.95 17.69
N LEU A 294 -7.77 12.23 18.88
CA LEU A 294 -6.50 11.70 19.38
C LEU A 294 -6.79 10.53 20.31
N ILE A 295 -6.15 9.39 20.06
CA ILE A 295 -6.27 8.17 20.85
C ILE A 295 -4.97 7.97 21.62
N LEU A 296 -5.04 8.06 22.95
CA LEU A 296 -3.92 7.84 23.87
C LEU A 296 -4.21 6.61 24.72
N GLY A 297 -3.25 5.72 24.85
CA GLY A 297 -3.37 4.52 25.69
C GLY A 297 -2.20 4.38 26.64
N ASN A 298 -2.51 4.13 27.91
CA ASN A 298 -1.56 3.57 28.87
C ASN A 298 -1.77 2.04 28.96
N LEU A 299 -1.18 1.38 29.95
CA LEU A 299 -1.29 -0.08 30.11
C LEU A 299 -2.70 -0.58 30.48
N SER A 300 -3.63 0.27 30.95
CA SER A 300 -4.94 -0.16 31.47
C SER A 300 -6.12 0.69 31.03
N GLU A 301 -5.88 1.87 30.47
CA GLU A 301 -6.89 2.86 30.12
C GLU A 301 -6.61 3.39 28.72
N LEU A 302 -7.70 3.55 27.96
CA LEU A 302 -7.70 4.19 26.66
C LEU A 302 -8.49 5.50 26.74
N TYR A 303 -7.92 6.55 26.17
CA TYR A 303 -8.48 7.88 26.10
C TYR A 303 -8.67 8.27 24.64
N VAL A 304 -9.83 8.83 24.33
CA VAL A 304 -10.15 9.42 23.03
C VAL A 304 -10.51 10.88 23.27
N ILE A 305 -9.68 11.78 22.76
CA ILE A 305 -9.77 13.23 22.98
C ILE A 305 -10.08 13.89 21.64
N SER A 306 -11.11 14.72 21.56
CA SER A 306 -11.34 15.51 20.35
C SER A 306 -10.27 16.58 20.21
N ILE A 307 -9.71 16.66 19.00
CA ILE A 307 -8.70 17.63 18.60
C ILE A 307 -9.25 18.64 17.59
N ASP A 308 -10.57 18.69 17.38
CA ASP A 308 -11.20 19.65 16.47
C ASP A 308 -11.27 21.05 17.12
N PRO A 309 -10.47 22.04 16.67
CA PRO A 309 -10.45 23.37 17.30
C PRO A 309 -11.77 24.13 17.18
N HIS A 310 -12.65 23.75 16.23
CA HIS A 310 -13.86 24.50 15.89
C HIS A 310 -15.15 23.93 16.47
N LYS A 311 -15.08 22.76 17.13
CA LYS A 311 -16.28 22.03 17.58
C LYS A 311 -16.24 21.65 19.04
N ASP A 312 -15.47 20.60 19.37
CA ASP A 312 -15.46 19.95 20.69
C ASP A 312 -14.03 19.77 21.23
N PHE A 313 -13.15 20.72 20.95
CA PHE A 313 -11.75 20.69 21.34
C PHE A 313 -11.53 20.34 22.83
N GLY A 314 -10.75 19.29 23.10
CA GLY A 314 -10.46 18.82 24.46
C GLY A 314 -11.50 17.87 25.06
N PHE A 315 -12.63 17.64 24.39
CA PHE A 315 -13.63 16.70 24.87
C PHE A 315 -13.04 15.29 24.97
N THR A 316 -12.99 14.75 26.18
CA THR A 316 -12.29 13.50 26.48
C THR A 316 -13.27 12.40 26.90
N ARG A 317 -13.11 11.24 26.29
CA ARG A 317 -13.78 9.99 26.68
C ARG A 317 -12.74 8.95 27.04
N SER A 318 -13.06 8.10 28.02
CA SER A 318 -12.14 7.07 28.47
C SER A 318 -12.84 5.75 28.73
N ILE A 319 -12.05 4.67 28.71
CA ILE A 319 -12.46 3.33 29.11
C ILE A 319 -11.28 2.63 29.79
N SER A 320 -11.57 1.94 30.89
CA SER A 320 -10.59 1.14 31.64
C SER A 320 -10.76 -0.34 31.35
N PHE A 321 -9.65 -1.06 31.22
CA PHE A 321 -9.57 -2.49 31.00
C PHE A 321 -9.06 -3.18 32.28
N GLN A 322 -9.55 -4.41 32.50
CA GLN A 322 -9.09 -5.24 33.61
C GLN A 322 -7.70 -5.83 33.35
N SER A 323 -7.44 -6.17 32.09
CA SER A 323 -6.20 -6.76 31.59
C SER A 323 -5.32 -5.69 30.95
N HIS A 324 -4.01 -5.94 30.87
CA HIS A 324 -3.09 -4.97 30.28
C HIS A 324 -3.29 -4.84 28.78
N ILE A 325 -3.28 -3.62 28.27
CA ILE A 325 -3.30 -3.34 26.82
C ILE A 325 -1.90 -3.64 26.28
N GLU A 326 -1.81 -4.56 25.31
CA GLU A 326 -0.54 -4.90 24.64
C GLU A 326 -0.37 -4.11 23.35
N ASN A 327 -1.45 -3.89 22.61
CA ASN A 327 -1.40 -3.18 21.33
C ASN A 327 -2.71 -2.46 21.01
N VAL A 328 -2.61 -1.35 20.29
CA VAL A 328 -3.73 -0.55 19.78
C VAL A 328 -3.52 -0.30 18.29
N PHE A 329 -4.48 -0.71 17.48
CA PHE A 329 -4.45 -0.60 16.02
C PHE A 329 -5.73 0.05 15.52
N ILE A 330 -5.63 0.85 14.45
CA ILE A 330 -6.73 1.63 13.89
C ILE A 330 -6.95 1.25 12.43
N ASP A 331 -8.18 1.43 11.93
CA ASP A 331 -8.44 1.40 10.50
C ASP A 331 -7.78 2.63 9.83
N ASP A 332 -6.58 2.43 9.29
CA ASP A 332 -5.74 3.47 8.67
C ASP A 332 -6.41 4.19 7.50
N VAL A 333 -7.30 3.52 6.75
CA VAL A 333 -7.96 4.13 5.59
C VAL A 333 -9.06 5.05 6.08
N THR A 334 -9.89 4.57 7.01
CA THR A 334 -11.00 5.36 7.55
C THR A 334 -10.50 6.50 8.44
N SER A 335 -9.41 6.30 9.19
CA SER A 335 -8.82 7.31 10.07
C SER A 335 -8.23 8.51 9.35
N LYS A 336 -7.81 8.36 8.09
CA LYS A 336 -7.32 9.47 7.24
C LYS A 336 -8.44 10.15 6.44
N ARG A 337 -9.57 9.46 6.24
CA ARG A 337 -10.70 9.96 5.47
C ARG A 337 -11.60 10.87 6.32
N THR A 338 -11.85 12.09 5.84
CA THR A 338 -12.80 13.04 6.45
C THR A 338 -14.14 12.39 6.73
N GLN A 339 -14.63 12.52 7.97
CA GLN A 339 -15.91 11.98 8.39
C GLN A 339 -17.08 12.67 7.68
N ASP A 340 -18.03 11.87 7.18
CA ASP A 340 -19.31 12.35 6.69
C ASP A 340 -20.48 11.79 7.52
N SER A 341 -21.05 12.63 8.38
CA SER A 341 -22.15 12.24 9.26
C SER A 341 -23.48 12.00 8.53
N ALA A 342 -23.61 12.38 7.25
CA ALA A 342 -24.82 12.14 6.46
C ALA A 342 -24.90 10.71 5.90
N LEU A 343 -23.80 9.96 5.95
CA LEU A 343 -23.76 8.57 5.50
C LEU A 343 -24.51 7.65 6.46
N ALA A 344 -25.00 6.52 5.93
CA ALA A 344 -25.58 5.47 6.75
C ALA A 344 -24.56 5.02 7.81
N GLY A 345 -24.97 4.97 9.08
CA GLY A 345 -24.09 4.63 10.20
C GLY A 345 -23.23 5.78 10.75
N GLY A 346 -23.30 6.99 10.18
CA GLY A 346 -22.58 8.18 10.66
C GLY A 346 -21.06 8.18 10.41
N ASP A 347 -20.59 7.33 9.49
CA ASP A 347 -19.18 7.17 9.09
C ASP A 347 -18.21 7.01 10.28
N GLY A 348 -18.44 5.95 11.05
CA GLY A 348 -17.61 5.57 12.20
C GLY A 348 -16.14 5.29 11.85
N CYS A 349 -15.31 5.06 12.88
CA CYS A 349 -13.95 4.57 12.70
C CYS A 349 -13.64 3.50 13.77
N PHE A 350 -13.16 2.34 13.35
CA PHE A 350 -12.84 1.26 14.28
C PHE A 350 -11.40 1.36 14.77
N VAL A 351 -11.26 1.18 16.08
CA VAL A 351 -10.00 0.95 16.77
C VAL A 351 -10.10 -0.40 17.46
N GLY A 352 -9.10 -1.24 17.23
CA GLY A 352 -8.93 -2.51 17.91
C GLY A 352 -7.86 -2.44 18.98
N LEU A 353 -8.07 -3.19 20.05
CA LEU A 353 -7.10 -3.37 21.14
C LEU A 353 -6.86 -4.85 21.36
N THR A 354 -5.61 -5.22 21.53
CA THR A 354 -5.22 -6.55 22.03
C THR A 354 -4.81 -6.41 23.48
N THR A 355 -5.31 -7.31 24.33
CA THR A 355 -5.01 -7.32 25.76
C THR A 355 -4.29 -8.60 26.16
N SER A 356 -3.62 -8.56 27.32
CA SER A 356 -2.77 -9.65 27.82
C SER A 356 -3.53 -10.94 28.18
N ASP A 357 -4.87 -10.88 28.25
CA ASP A 357 -5.74 -12.06 28.41
C ASP A 357 -6.12 -12.70 27.06
N ASN A 358 -5.40 -12.36 25.98
CA ASN A 358 -5.67 -12.76 24.61
C ASN A 358 -7.06 -12.32 24.10
N SER A 359 -7.69 -11.30 24.70
CA SER A 359 -8.91 -10.72 24.14
C SER A 359 -8.62 -9.57 23.17
N VAL A 360 -9.39 -9.53 22.09
CA VAL A 360 -9.40 -8.44 21.09
C VAL A 360 -10.70 -7.67 21.22
N THR A 361 -10.59 -6.38 21.49
CA THR A 361 -11.74 -5.49 21.69
C THR A 361 -11.80 -4.47 20.57
N ILE A 362 -12.97 -4.31 19.94
CA ILE A 362 -13.22 -3.31 18.89
C ILE A 362 -14.12 -2.20 19.45
N ILE A 363 -13.70 -0.96 19.21
CA ILE A 363 -14.38 0.26 19.63
C ILE A 363 -14.60 1.14 18.40
N ASN A 364 -15.82 1.65 18.22
CA ASN A 364 -16.08 2.73 17.28
C ASN A 364 -15.77 4.07 17.95
N VAL A 365 -14.62 4.66 17.63
CA VAL A 365 -14.16 5.90 18.30
C VAL A 365 -14.96 7.13 17.89
N ARG A 366 -15.67 7.10 16.77
CA ARG A 366 -16.53 8.21 16.32
C ARG A 366 -17.99 8.09 16.80
N ALA A 367 -18.34 7.02 17.51
CA ALA A 367 -19.69 6.85 18.05
C ALA A 367 -20.01 7.98 19.04
N PRO A 368 -21.13 8.72 18.88
CA PRO A 368 -21.52 9.77 19.82
C PRO A 368 -21.82 9.22 21.21
N GLY A 369 -21.57 10.06 22.22
CA GLY A 369 -21.90 9.77 23.62
C GLY A 369 -20.79 10.19 24.59
N PRO A 370 -21.09 10.25 25.91
CA PRO A 370 -20.15 10.72 26.92
C PRO A 370 -19.06 9.70 27.27
N ALA A 371 -19.22 8.43 26.91
CA ALA A 371 -18.30 7.35 27.25
C ALA A 371 -18.01 6.48 26.02
N LEU A 372 -16.81 5.89 25.98
CA LEU A 372 -16.47 4.89 24.97
C LEU A 372 -17.22 3.60 25.26
N ARG A 373 -17.75 2.98 24.22
CA ARG A 373 -18.46 1.71 24.31
C ARG A 373 -17.73 0.67 23.48
N ILE A 374 -17.53 -0.50 24.08
CA ILE A 374 -17.06 -1.68 23.37
C ILE A 374 -18.17 -2.10 22.42
N GLN A 375 -17.83 -2.22 21.14
CA GLN A 375 -18.75 -2.73 20.14
C GLN A 375 -18.68 -4.26 20.10
N THR A 376 -17.47 -4.79 20.02
CA THR A 376 -17.22 -6.24 19.92
C THR A 376 -16.08 -6.62 20.86
N LYS A 377 -16.23 -7.72 21.60
CA LYS A 377 -15.15 -8.33 22.38
C LYS A 377 -15.00 -9.79 21.98
N LEU A 378 -13.84 -10.14 21.44
CA LEU A 378 -13.45 -11.51 21.10
C LEU A 378 -12.47 -12.01 22.15
N SER A 379 -12.67 -13.21 22.68
CA SER A 379 -11.77 -13.81 23.67
C SER A 379 -11.24 -15.13 23.12
N PHE A 380 -9.92 -15.33 23.18
CA PHE A 380 -9.25 -16.48 22.59
C PHE A 380 -8.46 -17.26 23.63
N GLU A 381 -8.40 -18.58 23.48
CA GLU A 381 -7.52 -19.43 24.27
C GLU A 381 -6.07 -19.31 23.79
N ASP A 382 -5.88 -19.27 22.47
CA ASP A 382 -4.58 -19.11 21.83
C ASP A 382 -4.10 -17.65 21.86
N ARG A 383 -2.77 -17.47 21.94
CA ARG A 383 -2.15 -16.15 21.90
C ARG A 383 -2.34 -15.49 20.53
N VAL A 384 -2.89 -14.28 20.55
CA VAL A 384 -2.95 -13.40 19.38
C VAL A 384 -1.60 -12.71 19.20
N HIS A 385 -0.88 -13.03 18.12
CA HIS A 385 0.44 -12.44 17.86
C HIS A 385 0.36 -11.09 17.16
N ALA A 386 -0.60 -10.93 16.24
CA ALA A 386 -0.86 -9.69 15.53
C ALA A 386 -2.36 -9.59 15.23
N ALA A 387 -2.90 -8.38 15.24
CA ALA A 387 -4.29 -8.13 14.88
C ALA A 387 -4.41 -6.80 14.12
N GLN A 388 -5.36 -6.73 13.20
CA GLN A 388 -5.67 -5.52 12.45
C GLN A 388 -7.16 -5.45 12.14
N VAL A 389 -7.68 -4.23 12.08
CA VAL A 389 -9.09 -3.94 11.78
C VAL A 389 -9.18 -3.06 10.53
N ASN A 390 -10.21 -3.28 9.73
CA ASN A 390 -10.70 -2.33 8.74
C ASN A 390 -12.19 -2.06 8.98
N ASN A 391 -12.82 -1.26 8.12
CA ASN A 391 -14.24 -0.91 8.23
C ASN A 391 -15.25 -2.08 8.16
N LEU A 392 -14.81 -3.30 7.81
CA LEU A 392 -15.64 -4.51 7.70
C LEU A 392 -15.24 -5.64 8.64
N VAL A 393 -13.95 -5.99 8.68
CA VAL A 393 -13.43 -7.20 9.31
C VAL A 393 -12.30 -6.88 10.28
N VAL A 394 -12.17 -7.74 11.29
CA VAL A 394 -10.98 -7.84 12.13
C VAL A 394 -10.29 -9.17 11.82
N VAL A 395 -8.97 -9.10 11.60
CA VAL A 395 -8.14 -10.27 11.34
C VAL A 395 -7.22 -10.48 12.53
N CYS A 396 -7.23 -11.68 13.10
CA CYS A 396 -6.37 -12.09 14.19
C CYS A 396 -5.40 -13.17 13.71
N ALA A 397 -4.11 -12.99 13.97
CA ALA A 397 -3.05 -13.90 13.58
C ALA A 397 -2.57 -14.73 14.78
N PHE A 398 -2.66 -16.05 14.64
CA PHE A 398 -2.26 -17.04 15.64
C PHE A 398 -1.08 -17.86 15.13
N SER A 399 -0.56 -18.74 15.97
CA SER A 399 0.49 -19.69 15.56
C SER A 399 -0.05 -20.74 14.58
N GLY A 400 0.22 -20.56 13.29
CA GLY A 400 -0.09 -21.52 12.22
C GLY A 400 -1.47 -21.36 11.57
N TYR A 401 -2.29 -20.43 12.05
CA TYR A 401 -3.56 -20.05 11.40
C TYR A 401 -3.89 -18.56 11.57
N LEU A 402 -4.83 -18.07 10.76
CA LEU A 402 -5.43 -16.73 10.87
C LEU A 402 -6.94 -16.90 10.96
N SER A 403 -7.59 -16.07 11.76
CA SER A 403 -9.05 -16.03 11.83
C SER A 403 -9.56 -14.64 11.46
N ILE A 404 -10.60 -14.61 10.64
CA ILE A 404 -11.25 -13.41 10.12
C ILE A 404 -12.64 -13.36 10.73
N PHE A 405 -12.95 -12.26 11.40
CA PHE A 405 -14.24 -12.00 12.03
C PHE A 405 -14.86 -10.74 11.43
N ASP A 406 -16.18 -10.66 11.46
CA ASP A 406 -16.87 -9.39 11.25
C ASP A 406 -16.52 -8.44 12.40
N ALA A 407 -16.07 -7.24 12.08
CA ALA A 407 -15.67 -6.25 13.08
C ALA A 407 -16.87 -5.73 13.89
N ALA A 408 -18.07 -5.75 13.31
CA ALA A 408 -19.25 -5.10 13.87
C ALA A 408 -19.96 -5.95 14.94
N ASP A 409 -20.04 -7.28 14.75
CA ASP A 409 -20.72 -8.20 15.66
C ASP A 409 -19.81 -9.32 16.22
N GLY A 410 -18.62 -9.51 15.65
CA GLY A 410 -17.65 -10.52 16.08
C GLY A 410 -17.88 -11.91 15.49
N THR A 411 -18.78 -12.09 14.53
CA THR A 411 -19.05 -13.39 13.93
C THR A 411 -17.84 -13.91 13.17
N GLU A 412 -17.44 -15.17 13.40
CA GLU A 412 -16.34 -15.79 12.64
C GLU A 412 -16.76 -16.01 11.18
N LEU A 413 -16.04 -15.35 10.27
CA LEU A 413 -16.27 -15.50 8.83
C LEU A 413 -15.45 -16.65 8.27
N ARG A 414 -14.18 -16.76 8.66
CA ARG A 414 -13.25 -17.74 8.08
C ARG A 414 -12.00 -17.95 8.91
N VAL A 415 -11.51 -19.20 8.89
CA VAL A 415 -10.17 -19.57 9.38
C VAL A 415 -9.27 -20.00 8.21
N VAL A 416 -8.11 -19.36 8.08
CA VAL A 416 -7.06 -19.69 7.12
C VAL A 416 -5.97 -20.47 7.85
N ARG A 417 -5.88 -21.78 7.59
CA ARG A 417 -4.87 -22.66 8.21
C ARG A 417 -3.57 -22.68 7.39
N LYS A 418 -2.50 -23.23 7.99
CA LYS A 418 -1.16 -23.38 7.36
C LYS A 418 -0.53 -22.03 7.03
N THR A 419 -0.60 -21.12 8.00
CA THR A 419 0.09 -19.83 7.97
C THR A 419 1.37 -19.90 8.78
N GLU A 420 2.02 -18.76 9.01
CA GLU A 420 3.28 -18.70 9.74
C GLU A 420 3.11 -19.12 11.21
N LYS A 421 4.16 -19.74 11.77
CA LYS A 421 4.15 -20.18 13.17
C LYS A 421 4.23 -19.01 14.15
N ILE A 422 4.90 -17.93 13.78
CA ILE A 422 5.08 -16.75 14.62
C ILE A 422 4.85 -15.52 13.73
N PRO A 423 3.60 -15.17 13.40
CA PRO A 423 3.32 -14.02 12.56
C PRO A 423 3.68 -12.73 13.32
N GLN A 424 4.64 -11.98 12.79
CA GLN A 424 5.11 -10.71 13.36
C GLN A 424 4.41 -9.52 12.71
N PHE A 425 4.09 -9.64 11.42
CA PHE A 425 3.48 -8.57 10.64
C PHE A 425 2.14 -9.01 10.09
N LEU A 426 1.16 -8.11 10.12
CA LEU A 426 -0.15 -8.29 9.54
C LEU A 426 -0.56 -6.98 8.86
N GLY A 427 -1.00 -7.09 7.61
CA GLY A 427 -1.53 -6.01 6.80
C GLY A 427 -2.88 -6.44 6.21
N VAL A 428 -3.92 -5.62 6.34
CA VAL A 428 -5.27 -5.93 5.83
C VAL A 428 -5.77 -4.79 4.96
N SER A 429 -6.28 -5.13 3.78
CA SER A 429 -6.93 -4.25 2.83
C SER A 429 -8.16 -4.98 2.28
N HIS A 430 -9.00 -4.31 1.50
CA HIS A 430 -10.25 -4.91 1.02
C HIS A 430 -9.98 -6.14 0.13
N GLY A 431 -10.50 -7.30 0.54
CA GLY A 431 -10.32 -8.60 -0.13
C GLY A 431 -8.86 -9.09 -0.18
N ARG A 432 -7.96 -8.50 0.60
CA ARG A 432 -6.51 -8.74 0.52
C ARG A 432 -5.86 -8.66 1.89
N MET A 433 -4.90 -9.53 2.15
CA MET A 433 -4.08 -9.42 3.36
C MET A 433 -2.66 -9.88 3.11
N ILE A 434 -1.73 -9.41 3.94
CA ILE A 434 -0.35 -9.85 3.95
C ILE A 434 0.04 -10.22 5.38
N VAL A 435 0.75 -11.33 5.52
CA VAL A 435 1.23 -11.84 6.81
C VAL A 435 2.72 -12.13 6.68
N GLY A 436 3.51 -11.62 7.61
CA GLY A 436 4.96 -11.74 7.61
C GLY A 436 5.51 -12.42 8.84
N SER A 437 6.56 -13.23 8.66
CA SER A 437 7.38 -13.79 9.73
C SER A 437 8.83 -13.81 9.29
N GLY A 438 9.70 -13.09 10.01
CA GLY A 438 11.09 -12.91 9.61
C GLY A 438 11.17 -12.37 8.18
N ASN A 439 11.77 -13.14 7.27
CA ASN A 439 12.02 -12.74 5.88
C ASN A 439 11.00 -13.28 4.86
N VAL A 440 9.91 -13.88 5.33
CA VAL A 440 8.87 -14.45 4.47
C VAL A 440 7.59 -13.65 4.62
N LEU A 441 7.04 -13.24 3.48
CA LEU A 441 5.73 -12.62 3.40
C LEU A 441 4.76 -13.52 2.62
N HIS A 442 3.57 -13.66 3.16
CA HIS A 442 2.45 -14.37 2.57
C HIS A 442 1.35 -13.39 2.22
N TYR A 443 1.19 -13.12 0.93
CA TYR A 443 0.10 -12.33 0.41
C TYR A 443 -1.08 -13.24 0.03
N LEU A 444 -2.26 -12.92 0.55
CA LEU A 444 -3.50 -13.62 0.33
C LEU A 444 -4.46 -12.67 -0.39
N GLN A 445 -4.90 -13.05 -1.59
CA GLN A 445 -5.87 -12.31 -2.37
C GLN A 445 -7.14 -13.13 -2.55
N TYR A 446 -8.28 -12.58 -2.17
CA TYR A 446 -9.59 -13.18 -2.37
C TYR A 446 -10.12 -12.74 -3.73
N ILE A 447 -10.27 -13.69 -4.65
CA ILE A 447 -10.71 -13.40 -6.02
C ILE A 447 -12.23 -13.54 -6.08
N ASP A 448 -12.91 -12.52 -6.60
CA ASP A 448 -14.36 -12.56 -6.81
C ASP A 448 -14.72 -13.64 -7.84
N GLU A 449 -15.75 -14.46 -7.57
CA GLU A 449 -16.13 -15.53 -8.49
C GLU A 449 -16.66 -14.98 -9.82
N ASP A 450 -17.20 -13.76 -9.80
CA ASP A 450 -17.75 -13.04 -10.96
C ASP A 450 -16.67 -12.61 -11.97
N SER A 451 -15.39 -12.56 -11.58
CA SER A 451 -14.28 -12.24 -12.50
C SER A 451 -13.89 -13.43 -13.39
N LYS A 452 -14.53 -14.59 -13.24
CA LYS A 452 -14.48 -15.63 -14.26
C LYS A 452 -15.57 -15.33 -15.27
N GLU A 453 -15.19 -14.68 -16.37
CA GLU A 453 -16.01 -14.74 -17.57
C GLU A 453 -16.37 -16.20 -17.82
N LYS A 454 -17.66 -16.50 -17.70
CA LYS A 454 -18.22 -17.81 -18.01
C LYS A 454 -17.90 -18.10 -19.47
N LYS A 455 -16.82 -18.84 -19.71
CA LYS A 455 -16.66 -19.58 -20.96
C LYS A 455 -17.76 -20.64 -20.98
N SER A 456 -18.91 -20.26 -21.49
CA SER A 456 -19.96 -21.18 -21.88
C SER A 456 -19.44 -22.01 -23.05
N GLY A 457 -19.40 -23.32 -22.88
CA GLY A 457 -19.44 -24.24 -24.01
C GLY A 457 -18.34 -25.29 -24.07
N SER A 458 -18.80 -26.52 -23.85
CA SER A 458 -18.32 -27.75 -24.50
C SER A 458 -17.02 -28.38 -24.00
N SER A 459 -17.23 -29.53 -23.37
CA SER A 459 -16.35 -30.68 -23.32
C SER A 459 -15.44 -30.86 -24.54
N GLN A 460 -14.13 -30.71 -24.35
CA GLN A 460 -13.15 -31.73 -24.72
C GLN A 460 -11.77 -31.34 -24.18
N SER A 461 -11.11 -32.30 -23.54
CA SER A 461 -9.74 -32.16 -23.05
C SER A 461 -8.79 -32.02 -24.24
N THR A 462 -8.27 -30.83 -24.47
CA THR A 462 -7.05 -30.64 -25.27
C THR A 462 -6.16 -29.62 -24.57
N ARG A 463 -4.90 -30.04 -24.40
CA ARG A 463 -3.80 -29.26 -23.81
C ARG A 463 -3.86 -27.81 -24.30
N SER A 464 -4.16 -26.88 -23.40
CA SER A 464 -4.14 -25.45 -23.73
C SER A 464 -2.70 -25.04 -24.02
N ASN A 465 -2.41 -24.79 -25.29
CA ASN A 465 -1.12 -24.32 -25.75
C ASN A 465 -0.83 -22.95 -25.10
N LYS A 466 0.38 -22.80 -24.53
CA LYS A 466 0.92 -21.56 -23.94
C LYS A 466 0.73 -20.31 -24.81
N TRP A 467 0.56 -20.51 -26.11
CA TRP A 467 0.28 -19.45 -27.08
C TRP A 467 -1.07 -18.76 -26.86
N ASN A 468 -2.12 -19.50 -26.49
CA ASN A 468 -3.44 -18.92 -26.20
C ASN A 468 -3.44 -18.12 -24.89
N GLU A 469 -2.59 -18.50 -23.94
CA GLU A 469 -2.41 -17.74 -22.69
C GLU A 469 -1.69 -16.41 -22.97
N VAL A 470 -0.63 -16.45 -23.79
CA VAL A 470 0.10 -15.24 -24.22
C VAL A 470 -0.79 -14.31 -25.06
N LEU A 471 -1.58 -14.86 -25.99
CA LEU A 471 -2.49 -14.07 -26.84
C LEU A 471 -3.59 -13.40 -26.00
N ASN A 472 -4.21 -14.12 -25.06
CA ASN A 472 -5.21 -13.53 -24.18
C ASN A 472 -4.59 -12.45 -23.29
N THR A 473 -3.37 -12.65 -22.77
CA THR A 473 -2.69 -11.58 -22.02
C THR A 473 -2.32 -10.36 -22.87
N GLN A 474 -2.03 -10.54 -24.16
CA GLN A 474 -1.79 -9.40 -25.06
C GLN A 474 -3.08 -8.66 -25.40
N LEU A 475 -4.19 -9.37 -25.57
CA LEU A 475 -5.52 -8.79 -25.75
C LEU A 475 -6.00 -8.05 -24.51
N ASP A 476 -5.78 -8.60 -23.32
CA ASP A 476 -6.10 -7.93 -22.06
C ASP A 476 -5.30 -6.64 -21.90
N LEU A 477 -3.99 -6.66 -22.19
CA LEU A 477 -3.14 -5.46 -22.17
C LEU A 477 -3.59 -4.42 -23.20
N TYR A 478 -3.98 -4.85 -24.39
CA TYR A 478 -4.49 -3.95 -25.42
C TYR A 478 -5.82 -3.31 -24.98
N ASN A 479 -6.72 -4.08 -24.39
CA ASN A 479 -8.00 -3.56 -23.87
C ASN A 479 -7.81 -2.61 -22.68
N GLU A 480 -6.85 -2.89 -21.78
CA GLU A 480 -6.48 -1.99 -20.68
C GLU A 480 -5.87 -0.68 -21.20
N ASP A 481 -5.03 -0.73 -22.24
CA ASP A 481 -4.42 0.45 -22.87
C ASP A 481 -5.48 1.30 -23.61
N GLU A 482 -6.37 0.64 -24.37
CA GLU A 482 -7.47 1.29 -25.08
C GLU A 482 -8.46 1.96 -24.11
N ASN A 483 -8.73 1.32 -22.96
CA ASN A 483 -9.55 1.91 -21.90
C ASN A 483 -8.86 3.09 -21.23
N SER A 484 -7.55 3.00 -20.95
CA SER A 484 -6.77 4.10 -20.38
C SER A 484 -6.79 5.32 -21.30
N ARG A 485 -6.64 5.09 -22.62
CA ARG A 485 -6.73 6.14 -23.63
C ARG A 485 -8.12 6.78 -23.70
N ARG A 486 -9.19 5.99 -23.55
CA ARG A 486 -10.57 6.53 -23.48
C ARG A 486 -10.81 7.34 -22.21
N GLU A 487 -10.30 6.88 -21.08
CA GLU A 487 -10.37 7.62 -19.81
C GLU A 487 -9.59 8.92 -19.87
N GLU A 488 -8.42 8.94 -20.53
CA GLU A 488 -7.67 10.18 -20.77
C GLU A 488 -8.44 11.14 -21.66
N ILE A 489 -9.05 10.66 -22.75
CA ILE A 489 -9.88 11.50 -23.62
C ILE A 489 -11.07 12.07 -22.86
N ASP A 490 -11.80 11.26 -22.09
CA ASP A 490 -12.96 11.72 -21.31
C ASP A 490 -12.52 12.67 -20.17
N LYS A 491 -11.37 12.41 -19.53
CA LYS A 491 -10.77 13.33 -18.55
C LYS A 491 -10.40 14.66 -19.19
N ASN A 492 -9.81 14.64 -20.39
CA ASN A 492 -9.43 15.84 -21.12
C ASN A 492 -10.67 16.61 -21.61
N GLU A 493 -11.73 15.90 -21.99
CA GLU A 493 -13.01 16.50 -22.37
C GLU A 493 -13.74 17.11 -21.15
N ARG A 494 -13.66 16.46 -19.98
CA ARG A 494 -14.15 17.00 -18.71
C ARG A 494 -13.35 18.21 -18.24
N LEU A 495 -12.03 18.23 -18.48
CA LEU A 495 -11.18 19.39 -18.25
C LEU A 495 -11.57 20.53 -19.20
N ARG A 496 -11.73 20.26 -20.51
CA ARG A 496 -12.23 21.24 -21.48
C ARG A 496 -13.60 21.81 -21.11
N LYS A 497 -14.52 21.00 -20.59
CA LYS A 497 -15.84 21.44 -20.12
C LYS A 497 -15.78 22.25 -18.82
N ARG A 498 -14.79 21.99 -17.94
CA ARG A 498 -14.57 22.75 -16.70
C ARG A 498 -13.85 24.08 -16.91
N PHE A 499 -13.05 24.19 -17.95
CA PHE A 499 -12.24 25.37 -18.29
C PHE A 499 -12.81 26.10 -19.51
N MET A 500 -14.14 26.35 -19.54
CA MET A 500 -14.77 27.24 -20.52
C MET A 500 -14.61 28.71 -20.07
N GLY A 501 -13.39 29.22 -20.19
CA GLY A 501 -13.07 30.64 -20.07
C GLY A 501 -11.68 30.88 -20.64
N ASP A 502 -11.63 31.53 -21.80
CA ASP A 502 -10.46 31.96 -22.60
C ASP A 502 -9.09 31.58 -22.03
N LEU A 503 -8.54 30.48 -22.55
CA LEU A 503 -7.10 30.28 -22.60
C LEU A 503 -6.71 30.52 -24.05
N ASP A 504 -5.92 31.56 -24.25
CA ASP A 504 -5.49 32.07 -25.54
C ASP A 504 -4.98 30.95 -26.47
N ASP A 505 -5.36 31.05 -27.74
CA ASP A 505 -5.07 30.12 -28.84
C ASP A 505 -3.57 29.81 -29.04
N GLU A 506 -2.66 30.47 -28.33
CA GLU A 506 -1.21 30.32 -28.45
C GLU A 506 -0.67 29.01 -27.88
N GLU A 507 -1.18 28.52 -26.74
CA GLU A 507 -0.61 27.29 -26.13
C GLU A 507 -1.08 26.03 -26.87
N ILE A 508 -2.31 26.06 -27.41
CA ILE A 508 -2.84 25.01 -28.28
C ILE A 508 -2.17 25.08 -29.67
N GLN A 509 -1.96 26.27 -30.24
CA GLN A 509 -1.17 26.41 -31.48
C GLN A 509 0.27 25.93 -31.29
N TYR A 510 0.91 26.25 -30.17
CA TYR A 510 2.28 25.80 -29.88
C TYR A 510 2.33 24.27 -29.77
N GLN A 511 1.36 23.66 -29.10
CA GLN A 511 1.29 22.21 -28.99
C GLN A 511 0.95 21.52 -30.32
N ILE A 512 0.12 22.13 -31.17
CA ILE A 512 -0.15 21.65 -32.53
C ILE A 512 1.12 21.77 -33.40
N ALA A 513 1.83 22.90 -33.33
CA ALA A 513 3.06 23.12 -34.08
C ALA A 513 4.18 22.14 -33.67
N LEU A 514 4.30 21.84 -32.37
CA LEU A 514 5.29 20.89 -31.85
C LEU A 514 4.99 19.46 -32.30
N MET A 515 3.71 19.09 -32.35
CA MET A 515 3.23 17.81 -32.86
C MET A 515 3.42 17.69 -34.38
N GLU A 516 3.17 18.77 -35.12
CA GLU A 516 3.35 18.83 -36.58
C GLU A 516 4.84 18.81 -36.97
N SER A 517 5.72 19.44 -36.19
CA SER A 517 7.17 19.35 -36.35
C SER A 517 7.70 17.93 -36.09
N GLN A 518 7.20 17.24 -35.06
CA GLN A 518 7.56 15.85 -34.80
C GLN A 518 7.04 14.90 -35.89
N ALA A 519 5.83 15.14 -36.40
CA ALA A 519 5.28 14.38 -37.52
C ALA A 519 6.03 14.63 -38.84
N SER A 520 6.58 15.83 -39.03
CA SER A 520 7.38 16.19 -40.20
C SER A 520 8.81 15.61 -40.13
N ALA A 521 9.42 15.60 -38.94
CA ALA A 521 10.70 14.93 -38.69
C ALA A 521 10.62 13.41 -38.92
N ALA A 522 9.47 12.79 -38.61
CA ALA A 522 9.23 11.38 -38.91
C ALA A 522 9.04 11.09 -40.42
N ARG A 523 8.60 12.08 -41.22
CA ARG A 523 8.43 11.92 -42.68
C ARG A 523 9.73 12.12 -43.47
N LEU A 524 10.70 12.85 -42.93
CA LEU A 524 12.03 13.05 -43.54
C LEU A 524 12.95 11.81 -43.50
N HIS A 525 12.60 10.78 -42.71
CA HIS A 525 13.32 9.51 -42.69
C HIS A 525 12.79 8.46 -43.68
N SER A 526 11.86 8.82 -44.56
CA SER A 526 11.32 7.87 -45.54
C SER A 526 10.88 8.54 -46.85
N THR A 527 11.80 9.07 -47.65
CA THR A 527 11.93 8.88 -49.13
C THR A 527 12.91 9.89 -49.76
N PRO A 528 13.57 9.53 -50.89
CA PRO A 528 14.61 10.34 -51.51
C PRO A 528 14.06 11.40 -52.49
N ALA A 529 14.73 12.55 -52.52
CA ALA A 529 14.90 13.51 -53.62
C ALA A 529 13.73 13.77 -54.60
N SER A 530 13.17 14.99 -54.52
CA SER A 530 12.83 15.78 -55.71
C SER A 530 12.81 17.27 -55.37
N SER A 531 13.42 18.03 -56.27
CA SER A 531 13.75 19.45 -56.28
C SER A 531 12.57 20.42 -56.35
N ASP A 532 12.79 21.60 -55.78
CA ASP A 532 12.37 22.95 -56.26
C ASP A 532 11.62 23.78 -55.20
N PHE A 533 12.33 24.55 -54.37
CA PHE A 533 11.96 25.88 -53.82
C PHE A 533 13.19 26.49 -53.10
N PRO A 534 13.91 27.51 -53.64
CA PRO A 534 15.25 27.87 -53.16
C PRO A 534 15.34 28.94 -52.05
N ASP A 535 14.24 29.46 -51.49
CA ASP A 535 14.33 30.67 -50.65
C ASP A 535 14.02 30.49 -49.14
N GLN A 536 13.72 29.28 -48.65
CA GLN A 536 13.47 29.03 -47.20
C GLN A 536 14.61 28.29 -46.47
N ASP A 537 15.46 27.57 -47.20
CA ASP A 537 16.54 26.78 -46.59
C ASP A 537 17.74 27.66 -46.16
N GLU A 538 17.93 28.83 -46.78
CA GLU A 538 19.08 29.70 -46.49
C GLU A 538 18.91 30.48 -45.18
N GLU A 539 17.68 30.79 -44.78
CA GLU A 539 17.36 31.46 -43.51
C GLU A 539 17.44 30.49 -42.32
N LEU A 540 17.01 29.24 -42.52
CA LEU A 540 17.15 28.17 -41.52
C LEU A 540 18.61 27.76 -41.32
N LEU A 541 19.40 27.66 -42.40
CA LEU A 541 20.84 27.40 -42.31
C LEU A 541 21.60 28.50 -41.56
N ARG A 542 21.20 29.77 -41.74
CA ARG A 542 21.79 30.90 -41.02
C ARG A 542 21.48 30.88 -39.51
N ALA A 543 20.25 30.53 -39.13
CA ALA A 543 19.85 30.41 -37.73
C ALA A 543 20.55 29.25 -37.00
N ILE A 544 20.83 28.14 -37.71
CA ILE A 544 21.59 27.00 -37.17
C ILE A 544 23.06 27.36 -36.98
N GLU A 545 23.65 28.12 -37.90
CA GLU A 545 25.05 28.57 -37.81
C GLU A 545 25.26 29.62 -36.70
N GLU A 546 24.31 30.54 -36.48
CA GLU A 546 24.32 31.46 -35.34
C GLU A 546 24.18 30.74 -33.99
N SER A 547 23.32 29.72 -33.88
CA SER A 547 23.23 28.89 -32.65
C SER A 547 24.52 28.13 -32.35
N ARG A 548 25.24 27.68 -33.39
CA ARG A 548 26.51 26.98 -33.23
C ARG A 548 27.62 27.91 -32.73
N LEU A 549 27.69 29.14 -33.24
CA LEU A 549 28.68 30.14 -32.83
C LEU A 549 28.47 30.65 -31.39
N ILE A 550 27.25 30.59 -30.86
CA ILE A 550 26.93 30.98 -29.48
C ILE A 550 27.38 29.90 -28.47
N CYS A 551 27.40 28.61 -28.86
CA CYS A 551 27.89 27.52 -28.01
C CYS A 551 29.42 27.42 -27.91
N GLU A 552 30.18 28.05 -28.82
CA GLU A 552 31.66 27.95 -28.87
C GLU A 552 32.38 29.17 -28.22
N THR A 553 31.85 29.72 -27.11
CA THR A 553 32.63 30.63 -26.24
C THR A 553 33.33 29.85 -25.11
N PRO A 554 34.62 30.11 -24.82
CA PRO A 554 35.49 29.10 -24.20
C PRO A 554 35.33 29.05 -22.67
N ILE A 555 35.02 27.85 -22.16
CA ILE A 555 35.15 27.47 -20.75
C ILE A 555 36.40 26.57 -20.62
N SER A 556 37.03 26.69 -19.44
CA SER A 556 38.35 26.21 -18.98
C SER A 556 38.84 24.82 -19.44
N PRO A 557 40.18 24.56 -19.49
CA PRO A 557 40.77 23.36 -20.11
C PRO A 557 40.65 22.03 -19.33
N GLN A 558 39.68 21.85 -18.43
CA GLN A 558 39.59 20.63 -17.60
C GLN A 558 38.44 19.67 -17.97
N GLU A 559 37.57 20.02 -18.91
CA GLU A 559 36.42 19.16 -19.31
C GLU A 559 36.62 18.44 -20.66
N ALA A 560 37.71 18.71 -21.38
CA ALA A 560 37.99 18.06 -22.68
C ALA A 560 38.31 16.57 -22.58
N ASP A 561 38.74 16.08 -21.40
CA ASP A 561 39.11 14.68 -21.20
C ASP A 561 37.90 13.77 -20.90
N GLU A 562 36.76 14.32 -20.47
CA GLU A 562 35.56 13.54 -20.14
C GLU A 562 34.72 13.24 -21.40
N ASP A 563 34.55 14.21 -22.29
CA ASP A 563 33.79 14.03 -23.54
C ASP A 563 34.51 13.13 -24.56
N MET A 564 35.85 13.12 -24.55
CA MET A 564 36.63 12.20 -25.37
C MET A 564 36.55 10.75 -24.86
N ASN A 565 36.44 10.56 -23.54
CA ASN A 565 36.22 9.24 -22.94
C ASN A 565 34.81 8.71 -23.19
N ILE A 566 33.79 9.57 -23.17
CA ILE A 566 32.40 9.18 -23.45
C ILE A 566 32.23 8.79 -24.92
N THR A 567 32.85 9.51 -25.85
CA THR A 567 32.79 9.18 -27.29
C THR A 567 33.53 7.87 -27.62
N LEU A 568 34.67 7.61 -26.99
CA LEU A 568 35.39 6.34 -27.10
C LEU A 568 34.57 5.15 -26.56
N ALA A 569 33.89 5.31 -25.41
CA ALA A 569 33.07 4.25 -24.83
C ALA A 569 31.84 3.89 -25.70
N ILE A 570 31.24 4.89 -26.37
CA ILE A 570 30.12 4.66 -27.30
C ILE A 570 30.60 3.91 -28.55
N GLN A 571 31.78 4.26 -29.07
CA GLN A 571 32.37 3.60 -30.23
C GLN A 571 32.74 2.13 -29.93
N GLU A 572 33.29 1.87 -28.74
CA GLU A 572 33.64 0.52 -28.29
C GLU A 572 32.41 -0.37 -28.10
N SER A 573 31.31 0.18 -27.58
CA SER A 573 30.03 -0.53 -27.46
C SER A 573 29.42 -0.90 -28.82
N GLN A 574 29.58 -0.04 -29.84
CA GLN A 574 29.08 -0.31 -31.19
C GLN A 574 29.91 -1.37 -31.92
N GLU A 575 31.22 -1.41 -31.71
CA GLU A 575 32.08 -2.46 -32.25
C GLU A 575 31.81 -3.82 -31.59
N GLU A 576 31.50 -3.85 -30.29
CA GLU A 576 31.18 -5.09 -29.58
C GLU A 576 29.82 -5.66 -30.04
N GLU A 577 28.83 -4.81 -30.31
CA GLU A 577 27.53 -5.23 -30.84
C GLU A 577 27.64 -5.81 -32.26
N ASN A 578 28.47 -5.19 -33.12
CA ASN A 578 28.75 -5.70 -34.46
C ASN A 578 29.51 -7.05 -34.43
N ARG A 579 30.38 -7.28 -33.44
CA ARG A 579 31.04 -8.58 -33.25
C ARG A 579 30.07 -9.68 -32.82
N ARG A 580 29.00 -9.36 -32.10
CA ARG A 580 27.97 -10.32 -31.67
C ARG A 580 27.04 -10.75 -32.81
N LEU A 581 26.80 -9.88 -33.79
CA LEU A 581 25.93 -10.19 -34.94
C LEU A 581 26.64 -10.99 -36.05
N GLY A 582 27.98 -11.03 -36.08
CA GLY A 582 28.77 -11.73 -37.09
C GLY A 582 28.96 -13.24 -36.89
N ARG A 583 28.45 -13.85 -35.80
CA ARG A 583 28.68 -15.28 -35.48
C ARG A 583 27.39 -16.08 -35.25
N ARG A 584 26.67 -16.41 -36.33
CA ARG A 584 25.87 -17.64 -36.40
C ARG A 584 25.77 -18.15 -37.85
N PRO A 585 26.33 -19.33 -38.18
CA PRO A 585 26.32 -19.83 -39.54
C PRO A 585 25.00 -20.55 -39.86
N GLN A 586 24.60 -20.39 -41.12
CA GLN A 586 23.68 -21.25 -41.86
C GLN A 586 23.93 -22.73 -41.57
N ARG A 587 22.88 -23.49 -41.22
CA ARG A 587 22.70 -24.86 -41.72
C ARG A 587 21.26 -25.38 -41.53
N ARG A 588 20.68 -25.70 -42.69
CA ARG A 588 19.63 -26.71 -43.00
C ARG A 588 18.15 -26.38 -42.80
N ASN A 589 17.57 -25.96 -43.92
CA ASN A 589 16.25 -26.41 -44.41
C ASN A 589 16.18 -27.94 -44.53
N GLY A 590 15.05 -28.52 -44.15
CA GLY A 590 14.61 -29.88 -44.47
C GLY A 590 13.30 -30.24 -43.74
N PRO A 591 12.26 -30.77 -44.42
CA PRO A 591 10.96 -31.04 -43.79
C PRO A 591 10.85 -32.47 -43.21
N ILE A 592 10.17 -32.53 -42.07
CA ILE A 592 9.19 -33.53 -41.55
C ILE A 592 9.27 -34.99 -42.05
N GLY A 593 9.46 -35.89 -41.06
CA GLY A 593 8.75 -37.17 -40.95
C GLY A 593 9.51 -38.43 -41.39
N GLU A 594 9.91 -39.28 -40.44
CA GLU A 594 9.56 -40.72 -40.42
C GLU A 594 10.16 -41.44 -39.19
N VAL A 595 9.43 -42.49 -38.81
CA VAL A 595 9.67 -43.46 -37.73
C VAL A 595 10.82 -44.40 -38.13
N VAL A 596 11.56 -44.96 -37.17
CA VAL A 596 11.88 -46.41 -37.08
C VAL A 596 12.76 -46.70 -35.87
N THR A 597 12.44 -47.86 -35.30
CA THR A 597 12.89 -48.56 -34.12
C THR A 597 14.29 -49.19 -34.22
N SER A 598 14.85 -49.45 -33.03
CA SER A 598 15.51 -50.70 -32.59
C SER A 598 16.95 -51.05 -32.97
N PHE A 599 17.67 -51.43 -31.90
CA PHE A 599 18.61 -52.57 -31.72
C PHE A 599 20.03 -52.23 -31.24
N ALA A 600 20.35 -52.76 -30.05
CA ALA A 600 21.69 -53.01 -29.51
C ALA A 600 22.35 -54.21 -30.22
N PRO A 601 23.68 -54.41 -30.07
CA PRO A 601 24.22 -55.53 -29.24
C PRO A 601 25.49 -55.14 -28.42
N THR A 602 25.66 -55.51 -27.13
CA THR A 602 26.35 -56.71 -26.51
C THR A 602 27.86 -56.88 -26.86
N PHE A 603 28.81 -57.13 -25.94
CA PHE A 603 29.04 -58.38 -25.17
C PHE A 603 30.17 -58.27 -24.08
N GLU A 604 29.89 -58.83 -22.87
CA GLU A 604 30.72 -59.67 -21.93
C GLU A 604 32.09 -59.26 -21.35
N SER A 605 32.52 -59.61 -20.10
CA SER A 605 32.42 -60.84 -19.26
C SER A 605 32.74 -60.51 -17.75
N ARG A 606 32.02 -60.99 -16.71
CA ARG A 606 32.16 -62.20 -15.85
C ARG A 606 33.37 -62.27 -14.87
N ILE A 607 33.11 -62.25 -13.54
CA ILE A 607 33.48 -63.24 -12.46
C ILE A 607 33.48 -62.60 -11.03
N SER A 608 33.15 -63.46 -10.06
CA SER A 608 32.77 -63.34 -8.64
C SER A 608 33.87 -63.02 -7.58
N GLU A 609 33.39 -62.90 -6.32
CA GLU A 609 34.05 -63.12 -5.00
C GLU A 609 34.55 -61.90 -4.18
N ALA A 610 34.20 -61.93 -2.89
CA ALA A 610 34.64 -61.01 -1.80
C ALA A 610 35.88 -61.62 -1.07
N PRO A 611 36.41 -61.06 0.06
CA PRO A 611 36.51 -59.68 0.57
C PRO A 611 38.00 -59.28 0.87
N ALA A 612 38.35 -57.98 0.91
CA ALA A 612 39.49 -57.43 1.69
C ALA A 612 39.58 -55.90 1.58
N SER A 613 39.77 -55.22 2.72
CA SER A 613 40.28 -53.84 2.88
C SER A 613 41.83 -53.79 2.71
N PRO A 614 42.56 -52.64 2.74
CA PRO A 614 42.22 -51.21 2.60
C PRO A 614 43.15 -50.46 1.58
N ILE A 615 43.01 -49.12 1.45
CA ILE A 615 44.06 -48.06 1.21
C ILE A 615 43.69 -46.99 0.14
N SER A 616 43.75 -45.73 0.62
CA SER A 616 44.02 -44.40 -0.02
C SER A 616 43.21 -43.86 -1.20
N SER A 617 42.66 -42.65 -1.04
CA SER A 617 43.19 -41.42 -1.70
C SER A 617 42.37 -40.18 -1.28
N GLU A 618 42.95 -39.38 -0.37
CA GLU A 618 42.58 -37.98 -0.11
C GLU A 618 43.25 -37.09 -1.17
N MET A 619 42.48 -36.42 -2.01
CA MET A 619 42.91 -35.25 -2.79
C MET A 619 41.68 -34.44 -3.21
N SER A 620 41.16 -33.59 -2.31
CA SER A 620 40.24 -32.50 -2.69
C SER A 620 40.05 -31.41 -1.61
N THR A 621 40.74 -31.46 -0.47
CA THR A 621 40.52 -30.52 0.66
C THR A 621 41.65 -29.55 0.93
N GLN A 622 42.75 -29.57 0.16
CA GLN A 622 43.93 -28.74 0.42
C GLN A 622 43.96 -27.38 -0.32
N GLN A 623 43.12 -27.16 -1.35
CA GLN A 623 43.15 -25.89 -2.09
C GLN A 623 42.33 -24.76 -1.44
N ASN A 624 41.33 -25.07 -0.62
CA ASN A 624 40.48 -24.03 -0.02
C ASN A 624 41.07 -23.39 1.26
N PHE A 625 42.07 -24.02 1.89
CA PHE A 625 42.68 -23.48 3.11
C PHE A 625 43.74 -22.41 2.84
N ASP A 626 44.37 -22.43 1.66
CA ASP A 626 45.40 -21.44 1.32
C ASP A 626 44.79 -20.09 0.91
N GLU A 627 43.62 -20.07 0.26
CA GLU A 627 42.93 -18.82 -0.13
C GLU A 627 42.39 -18.05 1.10
N ASP A 628 41.85 -18.76 2.10
CA ASP A 628 41.36 -18.15 3.33
C ASP A 628 42.50 -17.59 4.21
N LEU A 629 43.69 -18.19 4.15
CA LEU A 629 44.87 -17.73 4.87
C LEU A 629 45.50 -16.49 4.19
N GLU A 630 45.50 -16.43 2.86
CA GLU A 630 45.94 -15.25 2.10
C GLU A 630 45.01 -14.05 2.33
N LEU A 631 43.69 -14.28 2.42
CA LEU A 631 42.72 -13.22 2.71
C LEU A 631 42.86 -12.68 4.14
N ALA A 632 43.16 -13.55 5.11
CA ALA A 632 43.41 -13.15 6.50
C ALA A 632 44.70 -12.31 6.64
N LEU A 633 45.75 -12.63 5.88
CA LEU A 633 46.99 -11.85 5.83
C LEU A 633 46.79 -10.49 5.14
N ALA A 634 45.99 -10.42 4.08
CA ALA A 634 45.67 -9.17 3.41
C ALA A 634 44.87 -8.19 4.29
N LEU A 635 43.93 -8.71 5.09
CA LEU A 635 43.15 -7.90 6.03
C LEU A 635 43.99 -7.42 7.23
N SER A 636 44.94 -8.23 7.71
CA SER A 636 45.84 -7.85 8.80
C SER A 636 46.83 -6.73 8.43
N MET A 637 47.10 -6.52 7.13
CA MET A 637 48.01 -5.46 6.67
C MET A 637 47.31 -4.13 6.38
N GLN A 638 45.97 -4.07 6.38
CA GLN A 638 45.21 -2.84 6.19
C GLN A 638 44.90 -2.08 7.49
N GLU A 639 45.13 -2.69 8.66
CA GLU A 639 44.92 -2.04 9.98
C GLU A 639 46.14 -1.27 10.53
N GLN A 640 47.21 -1.11 9.74
CA GLN A 640 48.36 -0.27 10.12
C GLN A 640 48.74 0.72 9.01
N VAL A 641 47.84 1.68 8.72
CA VAL A 641 48.19 3.03 8.22
C VAL A 641 47.18 4.05 8.76
#